data_AF-A0A974RU76-F1
#
_entry.id   AF-A0A974RU76-F1
#
_cell.length_a   1.000
_cell.length_b   1.000
_cell.length_c   1.000
_cell.angle_alpha   90.00
_cell.angle_beta   90.00
_cell.angle_gamma   90.00
#
_symmetry.space_group_name_H-M   'P 1'
#
loop_
_entity.id
_entity.type
_entity.pdbx_description
1 polymer ?
#
loop_
_entity_poly.entity_id
_entity_poly.type
_entity_poly.pdbx_seq_one_letter_code
_entity_poly.pdbx_strand_id
1 'polypeptide(L)'
;MLVAVGSLVPSQALAAPAGTTVYVSAQSGSDAADGSAEHPLRTLGAALSAAAPGDTIELAEGTYREGELFVDKSVTIRAAQGASPVLSGATVPTSWTPSQGGTWSTATDMVRFCTVCTVNANPAVEGMAAHPEQVFVDGVPLTQVASPDQVTASSFYVQDPDPVTLKDPTNNRAGYNVKPHTGTAYVIGVDPAAHTVEVVQHSRAMSVAADGTTLSGLVVEKYAPVAQWDYPDPEIGTASGGAMLVTSANAVRVENSVFRYSSGATALGITSAAGATVTGNRFEHNGAGGFGVVDSSDVTVEHNTWTDNNTDGFNTTSCGAYCTIADMKMTHSQRLRVAFNTVDYSFTGVDVSDPSQESRDQHGAIWFDEGIMDSQIVGNNLVNVPVGIFNEVSSNTTIASNLVNGARTGIHISGSNDTKVWNNTVSHALTSVMIQEDSRSKGCNARRPDGVCVAVEPWSTNHGLSWDTTGTSVVNNIFSSEQTIPAPGDVWRYSAMIQVTGGTNDDGSGSVYANEMVRLIDNNVYYRPVDTGLPSTTVLWNWGADLANQSINASSLADFTASPHVTAEGKEASGLDLHGDGAGNPLFVSEPVQTTAWGTADLHLKDGSPASGTGRPLPQDVAQVVGLPAGTAVDRGVLSNEAWQPAAQPAPAPQPTPEPQAQPTSQQPAPAPVVTPAAAQPAVLSGSTPTAAVAQAPVQAPRGRTPVWIPVAVGLGLAALVVTGLLLGRPLLARLRGTAPGGPA
;
A
#
# COMPACT_ATOMS: atom_id res chain seq x y z
N MET A 1 -9.45 -43.66 48.48
CA MET A 1 -8.45 -42.79 47.82
C MET A 1 -9.18 -41.48 47.53
N LEU A 2 -8.96 -40.45 48.35
CA LEU A 2 -9.68 -39.18 48.29
C LEU A 2 -9.23 -38.36 47.08
N VAL A 3 -10.20 -37.80 46.35
CA VAL A 3 -9.98 -36.81 45.27
C VAL A 3 -9.82 -35.44 45.93
N ALA A 4 -8.66 -34.80 45.73
CA ALA A 4 -8.42 -33.42 46.13
C ALA A 4 -8.76 -32.49 44.96
N VAL A 5 -9.79 -31.66 45.15
CA VAL A 5 -10.15 -30.56 44.24
C VAL A 5 -9.23 -29.39 44.59
N GLY A 6 -8.23 -29.12 43.74
CA GLY A 6 -7.37 -27.95 43.87
C GLY A 6 -8.07 -26.72 43.34
N SER A 7 -8.42 -25.79 44.23
CA SER A 7 -8.93 -24.47 43.89
C SER A 7 -7.82 -23.65 43.23
N LEU A 8 -7.98 -23.33 41.94
CA LEU A 8 -7.20 -22.29 41.26
C LEU A 8 -7.56 -20.94 41.91
N VAL A 9 -6.64 -20.39 42.70
CA VAL A 9 -6.71 -18.99 43.11
C VAL A 9 -6.30 -18.17 41.89
N PRO A 10 -7.15 -17.28 41.35
CA PRO A 10 -6.71 -16.38 40.30
C PRO A 10 -5.61 -15.49 40.88
N SER A 11 -4.42 -15.50 40.28
CA SER A 11 -3.45 -14.43 40.47
C SER A 11 -4.15 -13.14 40.06
N GLN A 12 -4.47 -12.30 41.03
CA GLN A 12 -4.85 -10.92 40.77
C GLN A 12 -3.64 -10.24 40.11
N ALA A 13 -3.69 -10.09 38.79
CA ALA A 13 -2.87 -9.08 38.14
C ALA A 13 -3.28 -7.75 38.80
N LEU A 14 -2.37 -7.12 39.52
CA LEU A 14 -2.58 -5.74 39.95
C LEU A 14 -2.84 -4.93 38.68
N ALA A 15 -4.03 -4.33 38.57
CA ALA A 15 -4.29 -3.32 37.57
C ALA A 15 -3.20 -2.25 37.71
N ALA A 16 -2.54 -1.91 36.60
CA ALA A 16 -1.67 -0.74 36.57
C ALA A 16 -2.49 0.47 37.06
N PRO A 17 -1.91 1.35 37.90
CA PRO A 17 -2.61 2.58 38.28
C PRO A 17 -3.04 3.31 37.00
N ALA A 18 -4.29 3.79 36.97
CA ALA A 18 -4.77 4.60 35.86
C ALA A 18 -3.81 5.79 35.70
N GLY A 19 -3.15 5.88 34.55
CA GLY A 19 -2.25 6.99 34.25
C GLY A 19 -3.00 8.33 34.30
N THR A 20 -2.25 9.39 34.53
CA THR A 20 -2.76 10.76 34.46
C THR A 20 -2.83 11.25 33.02
N THR A 21 -3.57 12.34 32.78
CA THR A 21 -3.64 12.98 31.46
C THR A 21 -2.71 14.18 31.41
N VAL A 22 -1.83 14.21 30.42
CA VAL A 22 -1.01 15.36 30.03
C VAL A 22 -1.69 16.04 28.83
N TYR A 23 -2.07 17.30 28.99
CA TYR A 23 -2.78 18.07 27.97
C TYR A 23 -1.79 18.88 27.11
N VAL A 24 -2.03 18.87 25.79
CA VAL A 24 -1.19 19.58 24.82
C VAL A 24 -2.06 20.49 23.95
N SER A 25 -1.64 21.74 23.75
CA SER A 25 -2.27 22.68 22.82
C SER A 25 -1.21 23.50 22.07
N ALA A 26 -1.20 23.37 20.75
CA ALA A 26 -0.29 24.12 19.88
C ALA A 26 -0.48 25.65 19.99
N GLN A 27 -1.69 26.12 20.29
CA GLN A 27 -2.06 27.54 20.29
C GLN A 27 -1.93 28.21 21.66
N SER A 28 -2.37 27.55 22.73
CA SER A 28 -2.40 28.15 24.08
C SER A 28 -1.39 27.55 25.06
N GLY A 29 -0.73 26.45 24.69
CA GLY A 29 0.20 25.76 25.57
C GLY A 29 1.55 26.45 25.72
N SER A 30 2.30 26.00 26.73
CA SER A 30 3.70 26.39 26.97
C SER A 30 4.49 25.19 27.44
N ASP A 31 5.67 24.94 26.87
CA ASP A 31 6.52 23.81 27.27
C ASP A 31 7.15 23.97 28.68
N ALA A 32 6.94 25.15 29.31
CA ALA A 32 7.28 25.39 30.70
C ALA A 32 6.09 25.18 31.66
N ALA A 33 4.91 24.84 31.15
CA ALA A 33 3.73 24.53 31.93
C ALA A 33 3.80 23.12 32.55
N ASP A 34 2.84 22.77 33.41
CA ASP A 34 2.81 21.48 34.10
C ASP A 34 2.05 20.38 33.33
N GLY A 35 1.43 20.72 32.19
CA GLY A 35 0.67 19.77 31.37
C GLY A 35 -0.72 19.48 31.91
N SER A 36 -1.22 20.26 32.88
CA SER A 36 -2.63 20.25 33.30
C SER A 36 -3.56 20.80 32.21
N ALA A 37 -4.86 20.59 32.36
CA ALA A 37 -5.85 21.12 31.42
C ALA A 37 -5.85 22.67 31.39
N GLU A 38 -5.62 23.30 32.53
CA GLU A 38 -5.55 24.76 32.68
C GLU A 38 -4.23 25.33 32.16
N HIS A 39 -3.16 24.55 32.22
CA HIS A 39 -1.81 24.93 31.80
C HIS A 39 -1.20 23.83 30.91
N PRO A 40 -1.71 23.66 29.68
CA PRO A 40 -1.27 22.61 28.79
C PRO A 40 0.16 22.85 28.30
N LEU A 41 0.86 21.77 27.97
CA LEU A 41 2.11 21.84 27.22
C LEU A 41 1.85 22.29 25.78
N ARG A 42 2.86 22.81 25.10
CA ARG A 42 2.69 23.28 23.71
C ARG A 42 3.00 22.20 22.68
N THR A 43 4.01 21.38 22.97
CA THR A 43 4.57 20.40 22.05
C THR A 43 4.34 18.97 22.51
N LEU A 44 4.23 18.05 21.55
CA LEU A 44 4.15 16.62 21.82
C LEU A 44 5.47 16.11 22.40
N GLY A 45 6.62 16.62 21.95
CA GLY A 45 7.92 16.27 22.52
C GLY A 45 8.04 16.61 24.01
N ALA A 46 7.55 17.78 24.43
CA ALA A 46 7.50 18.14 25.85
C ALA A 46 6.56 17.21 26.64
N ALA A 47 5.40 16.87 26.07
CA ALA A 47 4.45 15.97 26.69
C ALA A 47 5.00 14.54 26.85
N LEU A 48 5.68 14.02 25.83
CA LEU A 48 6.38 12.72 25.90
C LEU A 48 7.47 12.72 26.98
N SER A 49 8.17 13.84 27.15
CA SER A 49 9.19 14.00 28.19
C SER A 49 8.55 14.02 29.59
N ALA A 50 7.44 14.73 29.76
CA ALA A 50 6.73 14.89 31.02
C ALA A 50 5.94 13.64 31.46
N ALA A 51 5.38 12.90 30.52
CA ALA A 51 4.54 11.73 30.78
C ALA A 51 5.30 10.62 31.52
N ALA A 52 4.61 9.96 32.46
CA ALA A 52 5.02 8.71 33.06
C ALA A 52 4.49 7.51 32.26
N PRO A 53 5.09 6.31 32.41
CA PRO A 53 4.53 5.09 31.81
C PRO A 53 3.08 4.86 32.29
N GLY A 54 2.17 4.63 31.35
CA GLY A 54 0.74 4.46 31.55
C GLY A 54 -0.09 5.74 31.36
N ASP A 55 0.54 6.91 31.26
CA ASP A 55 -0.16 8.19 31.07
C ASP A 55 -0.82 8.31 29.68
N THR A 56 -1.81 9.19 29.62
CA THR A 56 -2.43 9.64 28.37
C THR A 56 -1.92 11.02 28.02
N ILE A 57 -1.43 11.21 26.80
CA ILE A 57 -1.16 12.51 26.19
C ILE A 57 -2.34 12.84 25.29
N GLU A 58 -3.06 13.91 25.64
CA GLU A 58 -4.25 14.37 24.92
C GLU A 58 -3.95 15.65 24.15
N LEU A 59 -4.06 15.59 22.82
CA LEU A 59 -3.78 16.70 21.92
C LEU A 59 -5.07 17.45 21.58
N ALA A 60 -5.11 18.75 21.89
CA ALA A 60 -6.14 19.65 21.41
C ALA A 60 -6.01 19.90 19.89
N GLU A 61 -7.07 20.44 19.29
CA GLU A 61 -7.11 20.86 17.88
C GLU A 61 -5.90 21.76 17.53
N GLY A 62 -5.22 21.47 16.44
CA GLY A 62 -4.09 22.28 15.99
C GLY A 62 -3.04 21.51 15.20
N THR A 63 -2.09 22.27 14.66
CA THR A 63 -0.93 21.72 13.93
C THR A 63 0.31 21.78 14.81
N TYR A 64 0.84 20.61 15.13
CA TYR A 64 2.08 20.37 15.88
C TYR A 64 3.20 20.12 14.87
N ARG A 65 4.05 21.13 14.66
CA ARG A 65 5.13 21.10 13.66
C ARG A 65 6.41 20.58 14.30
N GLU A 66 6.51 19.25 14.38
CA GLU A 66 7.56 18.53 15.09
C GLU A 66 7.95 17.27 14.30
N GLY A 67 9.13 16.72 14.57
CA GLY A 67 9.60 15.49 13.95
C GLY A 67 10.66 14.80 14.78
N GLU A 68 11.07 13.62 14.32
CA GLU A 68 12.07 12.76 14.94
C GLU A 68 11.75 12.44 16.42
N LEU A 69 10.46 12.39 16.76
CA LEU A 69 9.99 12.07 18.12
C LEU A 69 10.31 10.63 18.49
N PHE A 70 10.64 10.39 19.76
CA PHE A 70 10.95 9.06 20.27
C PHE A 70 10.05 8.72 21.46
N VAL A 71 9.37 7.56 21.38
CA VAL A 71 8.49 7.06 22.44
C VAL A 71 9.13 5.83 23.08
N ASP A 72 9.71 6.02 24.26
CA ASP A 72 10.46 5.01 25.01
C ASP A 72 9.72 4.50 26.26
N LYS A 73 8.49 4.97 26.46
CA LYS A 73 7.60 4.64 27.56
C LYS A 73 6.21 4.31 27.04
N SER A 74 5.53 3.35 27.68
CA SER A 74 4.18 2.96 27.32
C SER A 74 3.22 4.12 27.62
N VAL A 75 2.60 4.69 26.60
CA VAL A 75 1.66 5.83 26.74
C VAL A 75 0.50 5.69 25.76
N THR A 76 -0.58 6.40 26.03
CA THR A 76 -1.66 6.62 25.04
C THR A 76 -1.53 8.03 24.49
N ILE A 77 -1.27 8.18 23.20
CA ILE A 77 -1.27 9.45 22.49
C ILE A 77 -2.58 9.54 21.72
N ARG A 78 -3.43 10.52 22.05
CA ARG A 78 -4.76 10.62 21.44
C ARG A 78 -5.19 12.05 21.14
N ALA A 79 -6.08 12.19 20.18
CA ALA A 79 -6.85 13.42 20.01
C ALA A 79 -7.81 13.66 21.18
N ALA A 80 -7.96 14.93 21.56
CA ALA A 80 -9.06 15.38 22.40
C ALA A 80 -10.41 15.12 21.71
N GLN A 81 -11.48 15.00 22.50
CA GLN A 81 -12.81 14.72 21.95
C GLN A 81 -13.23 15.79 20.93
N GLY A 82 -13.52 15.36 19.69
CA GLY A 82 -13.95 16.23 18.60
C GLY A 82 -12.82 17.01 17.90
N ALA A 83 -11.57 16.84 18.35
CA ALA A 83 -10.40 17.43 17.70
C ALA A 83 -9.83 16.48 16.62
N SER A 84 -9.12 17.06 15.67
CA SER A 84 -8.34 16.40 14.61
C SER A 84 -6.92 16.98 14.59
N PRO A 85 -6.11 16.77 15.65
CA PRO A 85 -4.76 17.29 15.73
C PRO A 85 -3.88 16.77 14.58
N VAL A 86 -3.08 17.67 14.01
CA VAL A 86 -2.17 17.39 12.91
C VAL A 86 -0.73 17.41 13.41
N LEU A 87 -0.06 16.27 13.38
CA LEU A 87 1.39 16.17 13.54
C LEU A 87 2.03 16.33 12.16
N SER A 88 2.76 17.43 11.95
CA SER A 88 3.27 17.81 10.64
C SER A 88 4.79 17.97 10.62
N GLY A 89 5.44 17.42 9.59
CA GLY A 89 6.87 17.59 9.35
C GLY A 89 7.23 18.88 8.59
N ALA A 90 6.24 19.73 8.29
CA ALA A 90 6.45 20.98 7.55
C ALA A 90 6.54 22.21 8.45
N THR A 91 7.38 23.14 8.03
CA THR A 91 7.52 24.49 8.61
C THR A 91 6.87 25.53 7.71
N VAL A 92 6.62 26.72 8.23
CA VAL A 92 6.15 27.88 7.45
C VAL A 92 7.28 28.92 7.41
N PRO A 93 8.13 28.93 6.36
CA PRO A 93 9.20 29.91 6.25
C PRO A 93 8.65 31.33 6.13
N THR A 94 9.15 32.25 6.96
CA THR A 94 8.72 33.66 6.98
C THR A 94 9.62 34.57 6.15
N SER A 95 10.75 34.06 5.67
CA SER A 95 11.78 34.84 4.99
C SER A 95 12.01 34.31 3.58
N TRP A 96 11.53 35.09 2.60
CA TRP A 96 11.63 34.78 1.18
C TRP A 96 12.29 35.94 0.45
N THR A 97 13.15 35.60 -0.51
CA THR A 97 13.84 36.58 -1.36
C THR A 97 13.36 36.43 -2.81
N PRO A 98 12.94 37.53 -3.46
CA PRO A 98 12.66 37.51 -4.90
C PRO A 98 13.88 37.00 -5.68
N SER A 99 13.64 36.07 -6.58
CA SER A 99 14.63 35.47 -7.47
C SER A 99 14.30 35.79 -8.93
N GLN A 100 15.19 35.40 -9.86
CA GLN A 100 14.98 35.71 -11.28
C GLN A 100 13.70 35.05 -11.83
N GLY A 101 13.04 35.70 -12.79
CA GLY A 101 11.88 35.13 -13.48
C GLY A 101 10.56 35.15 -12.70
N GLY A 102 10.45 35.95 -11.63
CA GLY A 102 9.21 36.03 -10.83
C GLY A 102 9.08 34.90 -9.81
N THR A 103 10.17 34.21 -9.51
CA THR A 103 10.25 33.17 -8.49
C THR A 103 10.65 33.75 -7.13
N TRP A 104 10.46 32.97 -6.07
CA TRP A 104 10.84 33.31 -4.70
C TRP A 104 11.64 32.17 -4.10
N SER A 105 12.68 32.49 -3.34
CA SER A 105 13.55 31.49 -2.71
C SER A 105 13.60 31.67 -1.20
N THR A 106 13.63 30.56 -0.46
CA THR A 106 13.95 30.56 0.97
C THR A 106 15.41 30.99 1.21
N ALA A 107 15.81 31.12 2.48
CA ALA A 107 17.23 31.13 2.83
C ALA A 107 17.89 29.76 2.52
N THR A 108 19.22 29.75 2.42
CA THR A 108 20.04 28.56 2.14
C THR A 108 20.44 27.83 3.43
N ASP A 109 19.47 27.60 4.30
CA ASP A 109 19.59 26.92 5.58
C ASP A 109 18.53 25.84 5.78
N MET A 110 17.75 25.54 4.73
CA MET A 110 16.76 24.47 4.73
C MET A 110 17.44 23.10 4.67
N VAL A 111 16.67 22.07 5.04
CA VAL A 111 17.10 20.67 5.09
C VAL A 111 17.45 20.15 3.69
N ARG A 112 18.57 19.44 3.64
CA ARG A 112 19.04 18.63 2.52
C ARG A 112 18.57 17.19 2.72
N PHE A 113 17.68 16.73 1.86
CA PHE A 113 17.34 15.32 1.83
C PHE A 113 18.23 14.54 0.86
N CYS A 114 18.34 13.23 1.07
CA CYS A 114 19.19 12.38 0.26
C CYS A 114 18.45 11.82 -0.95
N THR A 115 18.73 12.38 -2.13
CA THR A 115 18.11 11.97 -3.40
C THR A 115 18.68 10.67 -3.97
N VAL A 116 19.80 10.17 -3.44
CA VAL A 116 20.42 8.90 -3.85
C VAL A 116 20.13 7.76 -2.87
N CYS A 117 19.32 8.01 -1.84
CA CYS A 117 18.98 7.06 -0.79
C CYS A 117 17.72 6.24 -1.13
N THR A 118 17.70 5.72 -2.36
CA THR A 118 16.65 4.86 -2.90
C THR A 118 17.02 3.38 -2.71
N VAL A 119 16.05 2.46 -2.76
CA VAL A 119 16.32 1.01 -2.74
C VAL A 119 16.98 0.53 -4.04
N ASN A 120 16.63 1.15 -5.16
CA ASN A 120 17.27 0.90 -6.45
C ASN A 120 18.74 1.34 -6.43
N ALA A 121 19.65 0.43 -6.79
CA ALA A 121 21.09 0.67 -6.77
C ALA A 121 21.52 1.84 -7.68
N ASN A 122 20.76 2.06 -8.77
CA ASN A 122 20.83 3.24 -9.60
C ASN A 122 19.60 4.13 -9.34
N PRO A 123 19.72 5.20 -8.54
CA PRO A 123 18.61 6.10 -8.22
C PRO A 123 17.98 6.76 -9.45
N ALA A 124 18.71 6.90 -10.56
CA ALA A 124 18.18 7.51 -11.78
C ALA A 124 17.02 6.72 -12.41
N VAL A 125 16.82 5.46 -12.03
CA VAL A 125 15.67 4.64 -12.43
C VAL A 125 14.37 5.20 -11.87
N GLU A 126 14.41 5.82 -10.69
CA GLU A 126 13.23 6.42 -10.04
C GLU A 126 12.89 7.81 -10.61
N GLY A 127 13.83 8.46 -11.29
CA GLY A 127 13.64 9.83 -11.78
C GLY A 127 13.35 10.81 -10.63
N MET A 128 12.29 11.62 -10.77
CA MET A 128 11.91 12.60 -9.75
C MET A 128 11.41 11.97 -8.45
N ALA A 129 10.93 10.72 -8.45
CA ALA A 129 10.51 10.03 -7.24
C ALA A 129 11.66 9.85 -6.23
N ALA A 130 12.91 9.84 -6.70
CA ALA A 130 14.08 9.80 -5.83
C ALA A 130 14.23 11.04 -4.93
N HIS A 131 13.54 12.15 -5.26
CA HIS A 131 13.62 13.42 -4.56
C HIS A 131 12.49 13.51 -3.52
N PRO A 132 12.81 13.40 -2.22
CA PRO A 132 11.78 13.29 -1.18
C PRO A 132 11.27 14.67 -0.73
N GLU A 133 11.78 15.76 -1.30
CA GLU A 133 11.41 17.11 -0.91
C GLU A 133 9.94 17.43 -1.24
N GLN A 134 9.29 18.23 -0.41
CA GLN A 134 7.89 18.60 -0.60
C GLN A 134 7.63 20.06 -0.22
N VAL A 135 6.79 20.74 -1.02
CA VAL A 135 6.31 22.11 -0.77
C VAL A 135 4.81 22.15 -1.00
N PHE A 136 4.10 22.88 -0.13
CA PHE A 136 2.66 23.10 -0.23
C PHE A 136 2.34 24.58 -0.26
N VAL A 137 1.35 24.97 -1.05
CA VAL A 137 0.80 26.33 -1.12
C VAL A 137 -0.68 26.24 -0.80
N ASP A 138 -1.10 26.91 0.27
CA ASP A 138 -2.48 26.87 0.78
C ASP A 138 -3.01 25.44 0.98
N GLY A 139 -2.12 24.55 1.44
CA GLY A 139 -2.41 23.12 1.67
C GLY A 139 -2.37 22.24 0.43
N VAL A 140 -2.14 22.79 -0.77
CA VAL A 140 -2.03 22.03 -2.02
C VAL A 140 -0.56 21.68 -2.31
N PRO A 141 -0.21 20.41 -2.57
CA PRO A 141 1.16 20.03 -2.90
C PRO A 141 1.60 20.63 -4.25
N LEU A 142 2.84 21.08 -4.33
CA LEU A 142 3.51 21.49 -5.56
C LEU A 142 4.31 20.32 -6.14
N THR A 143 4.44 20.26 -7.46
CA THR A 143 5.30 19.28 -8.14
C THR A 143 6.76 19.73 -8.11
N GLN A 144 7.67 18.88 -7.64
CA GLN A 144 9.11 19.17 -7.74
C GLN A 144 9.59 19.07 -9.19
N VAL A 145 10.41 20.02 -9.62
CA VAL A 145 11.02 20.04 -10.96
C VAL A 145 12.54 20.01 -10.87
N ALA A 146 13.20 19.56 -11.95
CA ALA A 146 14.64 19.31 -11.97
C ALA A 146 15.48 20.58 -12.18
N SER A 147 14.88 21.67 -12.66
CA SER A 147 15.58 22.92 -12.95
C SER A 147 14.76 24.16 -12.62
N PRO A 148 15.42 25.29 -12.30
CA PRO A 148 14.72 26.51 -11.86
C PRO A 148 13.85 27.16 -12.93
N ASP A 149 14.13 26.95 -14.22
CA ASP A 149 13.33 27.45 -15.35
C ASP A 149 12.01 26.70 -15.55
N GLN A 150 11.83 25.56 -14.88
CA GLN A 150 10.58 24.78 -14.86
C GLN A 150 9.64 25.17 -13.71
N VAL A 151 10.04 26.14 -12.88
CA VAL A 151 9.22 26.62 -11.76
C VAL A 151 8.02 27.41 -12.28
N THR A 152 6.84 27.01 -11.84
CA THR A 152 5.53 27.59 -12.16
C THR A 152 4.75 27.83 -10.87
N ALA A 153 3.51 28.30 -10.96
CA ALA A 153 2.65 28.44 -9.80
C ALA A 153 2.31 27.09 -9.10
N SER A 154 2.41 25.96 -9.83
CA SER A 154 2.11 24.62 -9.31
C SER A 154 3.35 23.74 -9.15
N SER A 155 4.56 24.32 -9.20
CA SER A 155 5.81 23.57 -9.07
C SER A 155 6.85 24.32 -8.24
N PHE A 156 7.85 23.57 -7.76
CA PHE A 156 8.97 24.11 -7.02
C PHE A 156 10.29 23.43 -7.42
N TYR A 157 11.40 24.11 -7.18
CA TYR A 157 12.75 23.59 -7.41
C TYR A 157 13.55 23.62 -6.11
N VAL A 158 14.40 22.61 -5.91
CA VAL A 158 15.33 22.55 -4.78
C VAL A 158 16.72 22.93 -5.28
N GLN A 159 17.23 24.06 -4.77
CA GLN A 159 18.58 24.51 -5.01
C GLN A 159 19.51 23.93 -3.95
N ASP A 160 20.17 22.81 -4.29
CA ASP A 160 21.19 22.19 -3.47
C ASP A 160 22.59 22.29 -4.12
N PRO A 161 23.48 23.16 -3.62
CA PRO A 161 24.83 23.31 -4.19
C PRO A 161 25.80 22.19 -3.81
N ASP A 162 25.47 21.32 -2.84
CA ASP A 162 26.35 20.24 -2.38
C ASP A 162 25.56 18.97 -2.03
N PRO A 163 24.90 18.32 -3.02
CA PRO A 163 24.03 17.18 -2.77
C PRO A 163 24.77 15.94 -2.28
N VAL A 164 24.04 15.07 -1.58
CA VAL A 164 24.52 13.74 -1.21
C VAL A 164 24.73 12.92 -2.47
N THR A 165 25.86 12.20 -2.53
CA THR A 165 26.19 11.32 -3.67
C THR A 165 26.58 9.93 -3.19
N LEU A 166 26.54 8.94 -4.09
CA LEU A 166 27.04 7.61 -3.80
C LEU A 166 28.57 7.58 -3.84
N LYS A 167 29.19 6.74 -2.99
CA LYS A 167 30.63 6.43 -3.09
C LYS A 167 30.96 5.67 -4.37
N ASP A 168 30.08 4.75 -4.75
CA ASP A 168 30.06 4.11 -6.06
C ASP A 168 28.77 4.54 -6.79
N PRO A 169 28.87 5.29 -7.92
CA PRO A 169 27.70 5.78 -8.66
C PRO A 169 26.71 4.72 -9.13
N THR A 170 27.11 3.44 -9.13
CA THR A 170 26.30 2.32 -9.61
C THR A 170 25.81 1.40 -8.49
N ASN A 171 26.21 1.68 -7.24
CA ASN A 171 25.93 0.81 -6.11
C ASN A 171 25.68 1.63 -4.83
N ASN A 172 24.41 1.85 -4.51
CA ASN A 172 23.99 2.54 -3.29
C ASN A 172 24.48 1.87 -1.98
N ARG A 173 24.80 0.56 -2.01
CA ARG A 173 25.33 -0.18 -0.86
C ARG A 173 26.82 0.05 -0.60
N ALA A 174 27.56 0.60 -1.56
CA ALA A 174 28.94 1.02 -1.32
C ALA A 174 29.02 2.19 -0.32
N GLY A 175 27.87 2.78 0.02
CA GLY A 175 27.69 3.84 0.98
C GLY A 175 27.68 5.22 0.33
N TYR A 176 27.52 6.23 1.17
CA TYR A 176 27.22 7.60 0.77
C TYR A 176 28.39 8.55 1.06
N ASN A 177 28.57 9.54 0.20
CA ASN A 177 29.33 10.75 0.51
C ASN A 177 28.38 11.71 1.22
N VAL A 178 28.24 11.53 2.53
CA VAL A 178 27.31 12.28 3.38
C VAL A 178 27.69 13.76 3.41
N LYS A 179 26.67 14.62 3.51
CA LYS A 179 26.76 16.09 3.50
C LYS A 179 26.08 16.67 4.73
N PRO A 180 26.42 17.90 5.15
CA PRO A 180 25.69 18.57 6.23
C PRO A 180 24.18 18.53 6.01
N HIS A 181 23.44 18.40 7.11
CA HIS A 181 21.98 18.24 7.08
C HIS A 181 21.27 19.45 6.46
N THR A 182 21.83 20.65 6.57
CA THR A 182 21.27 21.88 6.01
C THR A 182 22.16 22.48 4.91
N GLY A 183 21.59 23.42 4.16
CA GLY A 183 22.31 24.17 3.13
C GLY A 183 21.63 24.14 1.76
N THR A 184 20.33 23.90 1.72
CA THR A 184 19.50 23.97 0.51
C THR A 184 18.58 25.18 0.57
N ALA A 185 18.08 25.60 -0.60
CA ALA A 185 17.00 26.58 -0.68
C ALA A 185 15.88 26.04 -1.58
N TYR A 186 14.65 26.44 -1.30
CA TYR A 186 13.45 26.02 -2.03
C TYR A 186 12.92 27.20 -2.83
N VAL A 187 12.69 26.98 -4.12
CA VAL A 187 12.29 28.01 -5.09
C VAL A 187 10.88 27.74 -5.57
N ILE A 188 9.97 28.72 -5.43
CA ILE A 188 8.55 28.63 -5.82
C ILE A 188 8.16 29.71 -6.83
N GLY A 189 7.07 29.48 -7.57
CA GLY A 189 6.56 30.40 -8.60
C GLY A 189 5.38 31.28 -8.17
N VAL A 190 5.07 31.36 -6.87
CA VAL A 190 4.01 32.21 -6.31
C VAL A 190 4.57 33.20 -5.30
N ASP A 191 3.90 34.34 -5.10
CA ASP A 191 4.29 35.31 -4.06
C ASP A 191 3.94 34.77 -2.66
N PRO A 192 4.94 34.41 -1.83
CA PRO A 192 4.70 33.82 -0.52
C PRO A 192 4.03 34.78 0.45
N ALA A 193 3.97 36.10 0.18
CA ALA A 193 3.22 37.05 1.00
C ALA A 193 1.70 36.94 0.81
N ALA A 194 1.24 36.33 -0.29
CA ALA A 194 -0.17 36.15 -0.61
C ALA A 194 -0.71 34.75 -0.24
N HIS A 195 0.16 33.86 0.23
CA HIS A 195 -0.15 32.44 0.42
C HIS A 195 0.44 31.91 1.73
N THR A 196 -0.15 30.83 2.25
CA THR A 196 0.52 30.01 3.26
C THR A 196 1.41 29.00 2.55
N VAL A 197 2.73 29.17 2.66
CA VAL A 197 3.70 28.23 2.08
C VAL A 197 4.26 27.35 3.18
N GLU A 198 4.12 26.04 3.01
CA GLU A 198 4.69 25.04 3.92
C GLU A 198 5.81 24.28 3.20
N VAL A 199 6.95 24.14 3.87
CA VAL A 199 8.11 23.39 3.35
C VAL A 199 8.43 22.27 4.32
N VAL A 200 8.47 21.03 3.82
CA VAL A 200 8.80 19.85 4.64
C VAL A 200 10.26 19.91 5.07
N GLN A 201 10.50 19.81 6.38
CA GLN A 201 11.83 19.88 6.99
C GLN A 201 12.14 18.70 7.92
N HIS A 202 11.19 17.80 8.17
CA HIS A 202 11.42 16.59 8.96
C HIS A 202 11.34 15.34 8.08
N SER A 203 12.19 14.34 8.36
CA SER A 203 12.14 13.06 7.67
C SER A 203 11.17 12.09 8.32
N ARG A 204 11.07 12.10 9.65
CA ARG A 204 10.22 11.15 10.40
C ARG A 204 9.34 11.89 11.38
N ALA A 205 8.12 11.42 11.56
CA ALA A 205 7.23 11.90 12.61
C ALA A 205 7.62 11.35 13.97
N MET A 206 7.70 10.02 14.07
CA MET A 206 7.86 9.33 15.36
C MET A 206 8.46 7.93 15.21
N SER A 207 9.27 7.53 16.19
CA SER A 207 9.68 6.15 16.43
C SER A 207 9.17 5.66 17.79
N VAL A 208 8.39 4.58 17.78
CA VAL A 208 7.83 3.97 18.98
C VAL A 208 8.62 2.72 19.35
N ALA A 209 9.23 2.71 20.53
CA ALA A 209 10.05 1.61 21.05
C ALA A 209 9.51 1.02 22.36
N ALA A 210 8.30 1.42 22.77
CA ALA A 210 7.69 1.00 24.02
C ALA A 210 6.42 0.17 23.81
N ASP A 211 6.39 -1.00 24.46
CA ASP A 211 5.28 -1.95 24.39
C ASP A 211 3.98 -1.33 24.91
N GLY A 212 2.85 -1.75 24.33
CA GLY A 212 1.51 -1.32 24.75
C GLY A 212 1.17 0.14 24.44
N THR A 213 2.01 0.85 23.69
CA THR A 213 1.74 2.23 23.26
C THR A 213 0.52 2.26 22.34
N THR A 214 -0.34 3.27 22.53
CA THR A 214 -1.51 3.50 21.67
C THR A 214 -1.39 4.87 21.00
N LEU A 215 -1.64 4.94 19.70
CA LEU A 215 -1.80 6.16 18.92
C LEU A 215 -3.22 6.20 18.34
N SER A 216 -4.01 7.22 18.66
CA SER A 216 -5.42 7.29 18.27
C SER A 216 -5.88 8.68 17.80
N GLY A 217 -6.46 8.77 16.60
CA GLY A 217 -7.19 9.97 16.17
C GLY A 217 -6.32 11.12 15.64
N LEU A 218 -5.08 10.85 15.21
CA LEU A 218 -4.19 11.91 14.70
C LEU A 218 -4.19 11.95 13.17
N VAL A 219 -3.92 13.13 12.61
CA VAL A 219 -3.41 13.26 11.24
C VAL A 219 -1.88 13.36 11.34
N VAL A 220 -1.15 12.46 10.69
CA VAL A 220 0.31 12.49 10.58
C VAL A 220 0.65 12.79 9.13
N GLU A 221 1.27 13.94 8.87
CA GLU A 221 1.46 14.42 7.50
C GLU A 221 2.77 15.14 7.21
N LYS A 222 3.15 15.13 5.92
CA LYS A 222 4.20 15.99 5.34
C LYS A 222 5.58 15.71 5.94
N TYR A 223 6.03 14.46 5.79
CA TYR A 223 7.36 14.03 6.20
C TYR A 223 8.12 13.46 5.00
N ALA A 224 9.43 13.60 5.02
CA ALA A 224 10.31 13.19 3.93
C ALA A 224 11.29 12.07 4.32
N PRO A 225 10.79 10.87 4.64
CA PRO A 225 11.66 9.73 4.85
C PRO A 225 12.25 9.28 3.51
N VAL A 226 13.49 8.79 3.53
CA VAL A 226 14.13 8.17 2.35
C VAL A 226 13.96 6.66 2.36
N ALA A 227 13.94 5.99 1.21
CA ALA A 227 13.68 4.55 1.15
C ALA A 227 14.74 3.70 1.88
N GLN A 228 15.98 4.19 1.95
CA GLN A 228 17.09 3.48 2.62
C GLN A 228 17.09 3.69 4.14
N TRP A 229 17.06 2.59 4.87
CA TRP A 229 17.11 2.57 6.34
C TRP A 229 18.48 2.90 6.92
N ASP A 230 19.55 2.68 6.16
CA ASP A 230 20.94 2.77 6.61
C ASP A 230 21.65 4.07 6.22
N TYR A 231 20.93 5.04 5.64
CA TYR A 231 21.49 6.37 5.40
C TYR A 231 21.84 7.03 6.73
N PRO A 232 23.13 7.38 6.97
CA PRO A 232 23.56 7.97 8.23
C PRO A 232 23.58 9.49 8.10
N ASP A 233 22.41 10.12 8.21
CA ASP A 233 22.33 11.59 8.23
C ASP A 233 23.18 12.17 9.38
N PRO A 234 23.95 13.26 9.18
CA PRO A 234 24.84 13.78 10.22
C PRO A 234 24.14 14.33 11.47
N GLU A 235 22.89 14.75 11.36
CA GLU A 235 22.15 15.38 12.45
C GLU A 235 21.15 14.41 13.07
N ILE A 236 20.37 13.71 12.25
CA ILE A 236 19.29 12.83 12.72
C ILE A 236 19.62 11.34 12.60
N GLY A 237 20.82 10.98 12.14
CA GLY A 237 21.25 9.59 11.99
C GLY A 237 20.32 8.80 11.06
N THR A 238 19.97 7.58 11.45
CA THR A 238 19.07 6.71 10.68
C THR A 238 17.59 7.06 10.84
N ALA A 239 17.25 8.11 11.62
CA ALA A 239 15.87 8.57 11.71
C ALA A 239 15.35 9.06 10.35
N SER A 240 16.23 9.38 9.40
CA SER A 240 15.89 9.77 8.03
C SER A 240 15.19 8.69 7.19
N GLY A 241 15.39 7.41 7.50
CA GLY A 241 15.11 6.32 6.56
C GLY A 241 13.88 5.46 6.87
N GLY A 242 13.23 4.93 5.84
CA GLY A 242 12.43 3.72 5.91
C GLY A 242 10.96 3.85 6.30
N ALA A 243 10.57 4.86 7.09
CA ALA A 243 9.16 5.17 7.29
C ALA A 243 8.94 6.56 7.93
N MET A 244 7.78 7.17 7.66
CA MET A 244 7.32 8.40 8.35
C MET A 244 6.99 8.13 9.82
N LEU A 245 6.29 7.04 10.14
CA LEU A 245 6.12 6.55 11.51
C LEU A 245 6.60 5.09 11.57
N VAL A 246 7.43 4.77 12.56
CA VAL A 246 7.88 3.38 12.80
C VAL A 246 7.55 2.93 14.21
N THR A 247 7.07 1.69 14.34
CA THR A 247 6.89 1.04 15.63
C THR A 247 7.76 -0.21 15.69
N SER A 248 8.52 -0.33 16.78
CA SER A 248 9.36 -1.48 17.09
C SER A 248 9.14 -1.96 18.51
N ALA A 249 7.89 -2.29 18.79
CA ALA A 249 7.42 -2.65 20.11
C ALA A 249 6.18 -3.56 20.02
N ASN A 250 5.96 -4.36 21.06
CA ASN A 250 4.86 -5.31 21.12
C ASN A 250 3.56 -4.64 21.55
N ALA A 251 2.43 -5.23 21.15
CA ALA A 251 1.09 -4.81 21.55
C ALA A 251 0.80 -3.32 21.28
N VAL A 252 1.45 -2.73 20.27
CA VAL A 252 1.18 -1.35 19.85
C VAL A 252 -0.17 -1.29 19.15
N ARG A 253 -0.93 -0.24 19.42
CA ARG A 253 -2.21 0.04 18.76
C ARG A 253 -2.11 1.34 17.98
N VAL A 254 -2.41 1.30 16.70
CA VAL A 254 -2.53 2.48 15.85
C VAL A 254 -3.96 2.50 15.31
N GLU A 255 -4.75 3.47 15.77
CA GLU A 255 -6.18 3.48 15.51
C GLU A 255 -6.73 4.83 15.04
N ASN A 256 -7.75 4.80 14.17
CA ASN A 256 -8.54 5.96 13.78
C ASN A 256 -7.71 7.18 13.30
N SER A 257 -6.54 6.95 12.69
CA SER A 257 -5.60 8.00 12.31
C SER A 257 -5.46 8.13 10.79
N VAL A 258 -4.96 9.27 10.32
CA VAL A 258 -4.71 9.54 8.89
C VAL A 258 -3.20 9.68 8.68
N PHE A 259 -2.67 8.99 7.68
CA PHE A 259 -1.27 9.05 7.26
C PHE A 259 -1.20 9.50 5.81
N ARG A 260 -0.60 10.68 5.57
CA ARG A 260 -0.52 11.25 4.21
C ARG A 260 0.75 12.04 3.96
N TYR A 261 1.13 12.17 2.69
CA TYR A 261 2.32 12.94 2.29
C TYR A 261 3.62 12.47 2.95
N SER A 262 3.75 11.15 3.17
CA SER A 262 5.06 10.49 3.31
C SER A 262 5.68 10.40 1.92
N SER A 263 6.83 11.02 1.65
CA SER A 263 7.40 11.04 0.29
C SER A 263 8.11 9.73 -0.06
N GLY A 264 9.38 9.59 0.31
CA GLY A 264 10.27 8.56 -0.26
C GLY A 264 10.22 7.18 0.40
N ALA A 265 9.31 6.94 1.35
CA ALA A 265 9.18 5.66 2.03
C ALA A 265 7.75 5.44 2.60
N THR A 266 7.55 4.27 3.22
CA THR A 266 6.28 3.85 3.81
C THR A 266 5.75 4.85 4.85
N ALA A 267 4.44 5.12 4.85
CA ALA A 267 3.85 6.04 5.82
C ALA A 267 3.85 5.47 7.26
N LEU A 268 3.49 4.19 7.44
CA LEU A 268 3.56 3.47 8.71
C LEU A 268 4.29 2.12 8.58
N GLY A 269 5.36 1.93 9.35
CA GLY A 269 6.08 0.67 9.46
C GLY A 269 5.93 0.01 10.83
N ILE A 270 5.58 -1.28 10.85
CA ILE A 270 5.63 -2.16 12.02
C ILE A 270 6.84 -3.09 11.87
N THR A 271 7.77 -3.09 12.81
CA THR A 271 9.01 -3.88 12.71
C THR A 271 9.38 -4.56 14.02
N SER A 272 9.83 -5.82 13.98
CA SER A 272 10.28 -6.53 15.20
C SER A 272 9.22 -6.54 16.32
N ALA A 273 7.95 -6.70 15.96
CA ALA A 273 6.81 -6.54 16.87
C ALA A 273 5.95 -7.81 16.97
N ALA A 274 5.35 -8.03 18.13
CA ALA A 274 4.33 -9.05 18.33
C ALA A 274 3.00 -8.43 18.79
N GLY A 275 1.88 -8.87 18.23
CA GLY A 275 0.54 -8.51 18.73
C GLY A 275 0.09 -7.08 18.42
N ALA A 276 0.68 -6.42 17.41
CA ALA A 276 0.27 -5.07 17.03
C ALA A 276 -1.13 -5.05 16.39
N THR A 277 -1.88 -3.96 16.61
CA THR A 277 -3.20 -3.73 15.99
C THR A 277 -3.18 -2.43 15.22
N VAL A 278 -3.55 -2.48 13.94
CA VAL A 278 -3.69 -1.32 13.06
C VAL A 278 -5.12 -1.30 12.55
N THR A 279 -5.94 -0.35 12.99
CA THR A 279 -7.37 -0.35 12.67
C THR A 279 -8.03 1.01 12.52
N GLY A 280 -9.00 1.13 11.61
CA GLY A 280 -9.74 2.39 11.40
C GLY A 280 -8.90 3.52 10.79
N ASN A 281 -7.71 3.24 10.27
CA ASN A 281 -6.81 4.25 9.73
C ASN A 281 -7.04 4.51 8.24
N ARG A 282 -6.56 5.66 7.77
CA ARG A 282 -6.54 6.04 6.36
C ARG A 282 -5.13 6.34 5.90
N PHE A 283 -4.71 5.73 4.80
CA PHE A 283 -3.41 5.91 4.16
C PHE A 283 -3.63 6.50 2.78
N GLU A 284 -3.35 7.80 2.62
CA GLU A 284 -3.71 8.55 1.42
C GLU A 284 -2.60 9.47 0.94
N HIS A 285 -2.48 9.69 -0.37
CA HIS A 285 -1.58 10.68 -0.97
C HIS A 285 -0.11 10.54 -0.54
N ASN A 286 0.38 9.29 -0.39
CA ASN A 286 1.77 9.05 -0.06
C ASN A 286 2.59 8.89 -1.34
N GLY A 287 3.78 9.50 -1.37
CA GLY A 287 4.71 9.49 -2.49
C GLY A 287 5.17 8.09 -2.87
N ALA A 288 5.39 7.25 -1.86
CA ALA A 288 5.75 5.84 -1.95
C ALA A 288 4.62 4.93 -1.43
N GLY A 289 4.94 3.91 -0.62
CA GLY A 289 3.93 2.98 -0.06
C GLY A 289 3.20 3.51 1.17
N GLY A 290 2.04 2.91 1.49
CA GLY A 290 1.23 3.30 2.65
C GLY A 290 1.66 2.61 3.95
N PHE A 291 1.80 1.29 3.92
CA PHE A 291 1.96 0.47 5.13
C PHE A 291 2.95 -0.68 4.95
N GLY A 292 3.69 -0.99 6.02
CA GLY A 292 4.74 -2.02 6.01
C GLY A 292 4.78 -2.85 7.30
N VAL A 293 5.02 -4.16 7.16
CA VAL A 293 5.28 -5.06 8.30
C VAL A 293 6.55 -5.87 8.02
N VAL A 294 7.46 -5.96 8.99
CA VAL A 294 8.67 -6.77 8.87
C VAL A 294 9.09 -7.41 10.19
N ASP A 295 9.66 -8.62 10.17
CA ASP A 295 10.18 -9.34 11.34
C ASP A 295 9.15 -9.42 12.49
N SER A 296 7.88 -9.66 12.18
CA SER A 296 6.78 -9.48 13.13
C SER A 296 5.85 -10.68 13.21
N SER A 297 5.06 -10.74 14.28
CA SER A 297 4.10 -11.82 14.48
C SER A 297 2.79 -11.36 15.10
N ASP A 298 1.71 -12.09 14.82
CA ASP A 298 0.40 -11.85 15.43
C ASP A 298 -0.11 -10.40 15.21
N VAL A 299 0.24 -9.79 14.07
CA VAL A 299 -0.20 -8.42 13.71
C VAL A 299 -1.57 -8.48 13.05
N THR A 300 -2.48 -7.65 13.54
CA THR A 300 -3.84 -7.49 13.01
C THR A 300 -3.96 -6.15 12.30
N VAL A 301 -4.37 -6.19 11.03
CA VAL A 301 -4.56 -5.02 10.15
C VAL A 301 -5.98 -5.07 9.63
N GLU A 302 -6.89 -4.33 10.26
CA GLU A 302 -8.32 -4.42 9.95
C GLU A 302 -9.04 -3.07 9.86
N HIS A 303 -10.03 -2.97 8.99
CA HIS A 303 -10.90 -1.78 8.89
C HIS A 303 -10.16 -0.49 8.52
N ASN A 304 -9.08 -0.59 7.76
CA ASN A 304 -8.34 0.58 7.27
C ASN A 304 -8.64 0.83 5.77
N THR A 305 -8.37 2.05 5.31
CA THR A 305 -8.57 2.48 3.92
C THR A 305 -7.29 2.98 3.30
N TRP A 306 -7.00 2.55 2.07
CA TRP A 306 -5.90 3.07 1.23
C TRP A 306 -6.45 3.65 -0.06
N THR A 307 -5.86 4.77 -0.50
CA THR A 307 -6.15 5.39 -1.79
C THR A 307 -4.99 6.29 -2.19
N ASP A 308 -4.77 6.47 -3.49
CA ASP A 308 -3.81 7.45 -4.04
C ASP A 308 -2.41 7.38 -3.40
N ASN A 309 -1.88 6.18 -3.18
CA ASN A 309 -0.47 5.98 -2.83
C ASN A 309 0.38 5.74 -4.09
N ASN A 310 1.70 5.90 -3.94
CA ASN A 310 2.70 5.98 -5.00
C ASN A 310 2.58 7.25 -5.87
N THR A 311 2.19 8.38 -5.28
CA THR A 311 1.94 9.64 -6.03
C THR A 311 3.19 10.20 -6.71
N ASP A 312 4.37 9.87 -6.20
CA ASP A 312 5.64 10.35 -6.77
C ASP A 312 6.09 9.50 -7.96
N GLY A 313 5.46 8.33 -8.18
CA GLY A 313 5.67 7.48 -9.34
C GLY A 313 6.94 6.63 -9.25
N PHE A 314 7.22 6.05 -8.06
CA PHE A 314 8.31 5.09 -7.91
C PHE A 314 8.15 3.91 -8.87
N ASN A 315 9.29 3.37 -9.33
CA ASN A 315 9.32 2.27 -10.27
C ASN A 315 8.76 0.98 -9.65
N THR A 316 7.64 0.50 -10.18
CA THR A 316 6.99 -0.76 -9.76
C THR A 316 7.03 -1.85 -10.83
N THR A 317 7.60 -1.57 -12.01
CA THR A 317 7.56 -2.47 -13.18
C THR A 317 8.91 -3.09 -13.53
N SER A 318 10.01 -2.48 -13.09
CA SER A 318 11.37 -2.93 -13.40
C SER A 318 12.32 -2.90 -12.20
N CYS A 319 11.76 -2.92 -10.99
CA CYS A 319 12.50 -2.81 -9.73
C CYS A 319 13.33 -4.06 -9.36
N GLY A 320 13.26 -5.14 -10.14
CA GLY A 320 14.06 -6.35 -9.94
C GLY A 320 13.83 -6.96 -8.55
N ALA A 321 14.91 -7.34 -7.85
CA ALA A 321 14.84 -7.91 -6.50
C ALA A 321 14.55 -6.87 -5.38
N TYR A 322 14.32 -5.60 -5.72
CA TYR A 322 14.22 -4.50 -4.74
C TYR A 322 12.89 -3.74 -4.80
N CYS A 323 11.83 -4.37 -5.32
CA CYS A 323 10.51 -3.76 -5.33
C CYS A 323 10.01 -3.57 -3.89
N THR A 324 9.82 -2.33 -3.44
CA THR A 324 9.34 -2.04 -2.07
C THR A 324 8.00 -1.33 -2.02
N ILE A 325 7.42 -1.01 -3.17
CA ILE A 325 6.24 -0.15 -3.27
C ILE A 325 4.97 -0.98 -3.39
N ALA A 326 4.05 -0.74 -2.45
CA ALA A 326 2.71 -1.30 -2.34
C ALA A 326 1.89 -0.40 -1.42
N ASP A 327 0.56 -0.51 -1.47
CA ASP A 327 -0.29 0.02 -0.40
C ASP A 327 0.07 -0.66 0.92
N MET A 328 0.20 -1.99 0.89
CA MET A 328 0.60 -2.83 2.02
C MET A 328 1.66 -3.83 1.55
N LYS A 329 2.91 -3.69 2.01
CA LYS A 329 3.96 -4.70 1.82
C LYS A 329 4.37 -5.31 3.16
N MET A 330 4.33 -6.63 3.25
CA MET A 330 4.67 -7.35 4.48
C MET A 330 5.71 -8.42 4.18
N THR A 331 6.78 -8.45 4.97
CA THR A 331 7.88 -9.41 4.81
C THR A 331 8.25 -10.08 6.14
N HIS A 332 8.94 -11.22 6.06
CA HIS A 332 9.61 -11.86 7.20
C HIS A 332 8.71 -12.00 8.45
N SER A 333 7.47 -12.45 8.30
CA SER A 333 6.49 -12.39 9.38
C SER A 333 5.59 -13.62 9.44
N GLN A 334 4.86 -13.80 10.54
CA GLN A 334 4.00 -14.97 10.72
C GLN A 334 2.72 -14.66 11.48
N ARG A 335 1.65 -15.40 11.20
CA ARG A 335 0.33 -15.23 11.84
C ARG A 335 -0.22 -13.81 11.69
N LEU A 336 -0.05 -13.23 10.50
CA LEU A 336 -0.65 -11.95 10.15
C LEU A 336 -2.12 -12.14 9.82
N ARG A 337 -2.93 -11.15 10.19
CA ARG A 337 -4.33 -11.06 9.79
C ARG A 337 -4.60 -9.72 9.12
N VAL A 338 -4.84 -9.75 7.83
CA VAL A 338 -5.19 -8.59 6.99
C VAL A 338 -6.62 -8.74 6.55
N ALA A 339 -7.55 -8.06 7.22
CA ALA A 339 -8.97 -8.29 6.98
C ALA A 339 -9.84 -7.03 6.95
N PHE A 340 -10.91 -7.06 6.16
CA PHE A 340 -11.91 -5.99 6.13
C PHE A 340 -11.35 -4.60 5.81
N ASN A 341 -10.24 -4.56 5.07
CA ASN A 341 -9.64 -3.32 4.58
C ASN A 341 -10.23 -2.94 3.23
N THR A 342 -10.20 -1.65 2.91
CA THR A 342 -10.56 -1.12 1.59
C THR A 342 -9.33 -0.51 0.90
N VAL A 343 -9.11 -0.88 -0.36
CA VAL A 343 -8.18 -0.18 -1.25
C VAL A 343 -8.96 0.29 -2.47
N ASP A 344 -9.00 1.60 -2.70
CA ASP A 344 -9.89 2.18 -3.72
C ASP A 344 -9.17 3.21 -4.59
N TYR A 345 -9.02 2.87 -5.87
CA TYR A 345 -8.45 3.70 -6.92
C TYR A 345 -9.48 4.08 -8.00
N SER A 346 -10.78 3.99 -7.69
CA SER A 346 -11.87 4.36 -8.60
C SER A 346 -11.83 5.84 -8.99
N PHE A 347 -11.28 6.71 -8.14
CA PHE A 347 -11.15 8.16 -8.39
C PHE A 347 -10.32 8.49 -9.64
N THR A 348 -9.43 7.58 -10.07
CA THR A 348 -8.57 7.78 -11.25
C THR A 348 -9.39 7.87 -12.55
N GLY A 349 -10.57 7.26 -12.59
CA GLY A 349 -11.43 7.18 -13.77
C GLY A 349 -10.83 6.35 -14.92
N VAL A 350 -9.65 5.76 -14.73
CA VAL A 350 -8.96 4.91 -15.71
C VAL A 350 -9.19 3.45 -15.35
N ASP A 351 -9.65 2.66 -16.32
CA ASP A 351 -9.76 1.21 -16.16
C ASP A 351 -8.37 0.57 -16.18
N VAL A 352 -7.85 0.17 -15.01
CA VAL A 352 -6.53 -0.47 -14.93
C VAL A 352 -6.52 -1.84 -15.61
N SER A 353 -7.67 -2.49 -15.76
CA SER A 353 -7.79 -3.80 -16.40
C SER A 353 -7.69 -3.72 -17.92
N ASP A 354 -7.85 -2.53 -18.54
CA ASP A 354 -7.69 -2.36 -19.97
C ASP A 354 -6.21 -2.53 -20.37
N PRO A 355 -5.85 -3.59 -21.12
CA PRO A 355 -4.47 -3.87 -21.49
C PRO A 355 -3.91 -2.88 -22.52
N SER A 356 -4.76 -2.06 -23.14
CA SER A 356 -4.34 -0.97 -24.02
C SER A 356 -3.87 0.28 -23.26
N GLN A 357 -4.24 0.40 -21.98
CA GLN A 357 -3.69 1.42 -21.11
C GLN A 357 -2.28 0.99 -20.70
N GLU A 358 -1.28 1.84 -20.94
CA GLU A 358 0.03 1.66 -20.32
C GLU A 358 -0.06 2.11 -18.86
N SER A 359 -0.05 1.16 -17.91
CA SER A 359 0.19 1.51 -16.51
C SER A 359 1.68 1.42 -16.21
N ARG A 360 2.25 2.56 -15.82
CA ARG A 360 3.59 2.61 -15.20
C ARG A 360 3.57 2.18 -13.75
N ASP A 361 2.38 2.07 -13.17
CA ASP A 361 2.20 1.57 -11.81
C ASP A 361 1.59 0.15 -11.82
N GLN A 362 2.32 -0.78 -11.23
CA GLN A 362 1.92 -2.18 -11.03
C GLN A 362 2.09 -2.62 -9.58
N HIS A 363 2.02 -1.68 -8.62
CA HIS A 363 2.12 -2.05 -7.21
C HIS A 363 1.01 -3.01 -6.78
N GLY A 364 1.30 -3.80 -5.75
CA GLY A 364 0.30 -4.60 -5.06
C GLY A 364 -0.50 -3.77 -4.06
N ALA A 365 -1.81 -4.02 -3.97
CA ALA A 365 -2.61 -3.50 -2.87
C ALA A 365 -2.27 -4.25 -1.57
N ILE A 366 -2.28 -5.59 -1.59
CA ILE A 366 -1.81 -6.43 -0.48
C ILE A 366 -0.70 -7.35 -0.99
N TRP A 367 0.53 -7.14 -0.52
CA TRP A 367 1.70 -7.93 -0.92
C TRP A 367 2.36 -8.62 0.27
N PHE A 368 2.23 -9.95 0.32
CA PHE A 368 3.02 -10.82 1.19
C PHE A 368 4.26 -11.28 0.43
N ASP A 369 5.44 -11.05 0.99
CA ASP A 369 6.72 -11.30 0.32
C ASP A 369 7.76 -11.80 1.33
N GLU A 370 8.88 -12.33 0.84
CA GLU A 370 10.02 -12.85 1.59
C GLU A 370 9.62 -13.63 2.88
N GLY A 371 8.78 -14.64 2.74
CA GLY A 371 8.50 -15.61 3.81
C GLY A 371 7.43 -15.20 4.83
N ILE A 372 6.23 -14.84 4.37
CA ILE A 372 5.06 -14.77 5.26
C ILE A 372 4.52 -16.16 5.54
N MET A 373 4.25 -16.48 6.81
CA MET A 373 3.80 -17.82 7.23
C MET A 373 2.48 -17.80 8.01
N ASP A 374 1.65 -18.83 7.85
CA ASP A 374 0.45 -19.09 8.67
C ASP A 374 -0.50 -17.87 8.76
N SER A 375 -0.63 -17.13 7.66
CA SER A 375 -1.26 -15.80 7.65
C SER A 375 -2.54 -15.77 6.82
N GLN A 376 -3.31 -14.69 6.98
CA GLN A 376 -4.68 -14.60 6.50
C GLN A 376 -4.92 -13.26 5.79
N ILE A 377 -5.54 -13.32 4.60
CA ILE A 377 -6.03 -12.16 3.84
C ILE A 377 -7.54 -12.37 3.61
N VAL A 378 -8.39 -11.65 4.34
CA VAL A 378 -9.81 -12.03 4.50
C VAL A 378 -10.77 -10.86 4.34
N GLY A 379 -11.81 -10.98 3.52
CA GLY A 379 -12.90 -10.00 3.56
C GLY A 379 -12.50 -8.58 3.13
N ASN A 380 -11.38 -8.40 2.42
CA ASN A 380 -10.95 -7.09 1.94
C ASN A 380 -11.75 -6.68 0.69
N ASN A 381 -11.87 -5.37 0.45
CA ASN A 381 -12.54 -4.78 -0.71
C ASN A 381 -11.54 -3.98 -1.54
N LEU A 382 -11.24 -4.44 -2.76
CA LEU A 382 -10.21 -3.88 -3.62
C LEU A 382 -10.85 -3.38 -4.92
N VAL A 383 -10.69 -2.10 -5.22
CA VAL A 383 -11.37 -1.43 -6.34
C VAL A 383 -10.35 -0.75 -7.26
N ASN A 384 -10.37 -1.14 -8.53
CA ASN A 384 -9.52 -0.59 -9.61
C ASN A 384 -8.02 -0.62 -9.30
N VAL A 385 -7.52 -1.74 -8.77
CA VAL A 385 -6.13 -1.90 -8.30
C VAL A 385 -5.23 -2.56 -9.35
N PRO A 386 -3.93 -2.20 -9.49
CA PRO A 386 -3.08 -2.87 -10.46
C PRO A 386 -2.93 -4.37 -10.16
N VAL A 387 -2.50 -4.73 -8.94
CA VAL A 387 -2.51 -6.11 -8.43
C VAL A 387 -3.26 -6.12 -7.11
N GLY A 388 -4.33 -6.90 -7.01
CA GLY A 388 -5.15 -6.96 -5.79
C GLY A 388 -4.43 -7.62 -4.62
N ILE A 389 -4.18 -8.92 -4.73
CA ILE A 389 -3.47 -9.69 -3.72
C ILE A 389 -2.27 -10.36 -4.37
N PHE A 390 -1.07 -10.12 -3.85
CA PHE A 390 0.14 -10.81 -4.27
C PHE A 390 0.71 -11.59 -3.08
N ASN A 391 0.61 -12.92 -3.14
CA ASN A 391 1.23 -13.84 -2.17
C ASN A 391 2.48 -14.46 -2.80
N GLU A 392 3.63 -13.89 -2.46
CA GLU A 392 4.93 -14.20 -3.02
C GLU A 392 5.82 -14.87 -1.97
N VAL A 393 6.55 -15.92 -2.38
CA VAL A 393 7.57 -16.63 -1.59
C VAL A 393 7.17 -16.90 -0.13
N SER A 394 5.92 -17.30 0.08
CA SER A 394 5.23 -17.41 1.37
C SER A 394 4.65 -18.81 1.57
N SER A 395 4.21 -19.15 2.80
CA SER A 395 3.75 -20.49 3.15
C SER A 395 2.46 -20.49 3.98
N ASN A 396 1.53 -21.37 3.63
CA ASN A 396 0.27 -21.60 4.37
C ASN A 396 -0.57 -20.33 4.54
N THR A 397 -0.71 -19.53 3.47
CA THR A 397 -1.57 -18.34 3.45
C THR A 397 -3.02 -18.72 3.13
N THR A 398 -3.98 -18.20 3.90
CA THR A 398 -5.42 -18.29 3.58
C THR A 398 -5.91 -16.97 2.99
N ILE A 399 -6.35 -17.00 1.73
CA ILE A 399 -6.94 -15.89 0.98
C ILE A 399 -8.42 -16.19 0.80
N ALA A 400 -9.29 -15.56 1.61
CA ALA A 400 -10.69 -15.92 1.62
C ALA A 400 -11.67 -14.75 1.68
N SER A 401 -12.81 -14.87 0.99
CA SER A 401 -13.89 -13.89 1.09
C SER A 401 -13.54 -12.46 0.67
N ASN A 402 -12.47 -12.27 -0.12
CA ASN A 402 -12.10 -10.95 -0.63
C ASN A 402 -12.93 -10.59 -1.87
N LEU A 403 -13.23 -9.30 -2.00
CA LEU A 403 -13.90 -8.71 -3.15
C LEU A 403 -12.90 -7.89 -3.95
N VAL A 404 -12.76 -8.20 -5.24
CA VAL A 404 -11.98 -7.42 -6.19
C VAL A 404 -12.90 -6.97 -7.32
N ASN A 405 -12.99 -5.66 -7.55
CA ASN A 405 -13.79 -5.08 -8.63
C ASN A 405 -12.93 -4.11 -9.45
N GLY A 406 -12.44 -4.57 -10.60
CA GLY A 406 -11.44 -3.87 -11.40
C GLY A 406 -10.02 -4.18 -10.92
N ALA A 407 -9.27 -4.94 -11.73
CA ALA A 407 -7.83 -5.11 -11.50
C ALA A 407 -7.07 -5.50 -12.78
N ARG A 408 -5.75 -5.33 -12.85
CA ARG A 408 -4.99 -6.13 -13.85
C ARG A 408 -4.96 -7.57 -13.40
N THR A 409 -4.38 -7.83 -12.24
CA THR A 409 -4.38 -9.18 -11.66
C THR A 409 -5.15 -9.16 -10.35
N GLY A 410 -6.19 -9.97 -10.24
CA GLY A 410 -7.00 -10.06 -9.02
C GLY A 410 -6.19 -10.68 -7.87
N ILE A 411 -5.77 -11.93 -8.05
CA ILE A 411 -4.96 -12.68 -7.08
C ILE A 411 -3.76 -13.27 -7.80
N HIS A 412 -2.55 -13.01 -7.30
CA HIS A 412 -1.29 -13.51 -7.81
C HIS A 412 -0.59 -14.34 -6.74
N ILE A 413 -0.17 -15.55 -7.09
CA ILE A 413 0.58 -16.47 -6.24
C ILE A 413 1.88 -16.83 -6.97
N SER A 414 3.02 -16.56 -6.33
CA SER A 414 4.33 -16.92 -6.87
C SER A 414 5.26 -17.44 -5.78
N GLY A 415 6.06 -18.45 -6.10
CA GLY A 415 7.00 -19.11 -5.18
C GLY A 415 6.40 -19.57 -3.84
N SER A 416 5.08 -19.77 -3.75
CA SER A 416 4.39 -19.93 -2.46
C SER A 416 3.73 -21.29 -2.31
N ASN A 417 3.91 -21.93 -1.14
CA ASN A 417 3.33 -23.25 -0.86
C ASN A 417 2.07 -23.19 0.02
N ASP A 418 1.19 -24.19 -0.15
CA ASP A 418 0.00 -24.44 0.66
C ASP A 418 -0.97 -23.25 0.75
N THR A 419 -1.05 -22.45 -0.33
CA THR A 419 -1.97 -21.30 -0.41
C THR A 419 -3.41 -21.78 -0.57
N LYS A 420 -4.34 -21.18 0.17
CA LYS A 420 -5.78 -21.48 0.11
C LYS A 420 -6.52 -20.27 -0.45
N VAL A 421 -6.98 -20.33 -1.70
CA VAL A 421 -7.81 -19.32 -2.36
C VAL A 421 -9.27 -19.77 -2.34
N TRP A 422 -10.03 -19.31 -1.35
CA TRP A 422 -11.39 -19.80 -1.09
C TRP A 422 -12.42 -18.69 -1.09
N ASN A 423 -13.54 -18.87 -1.80
CA ASN A 423 -14.70 -17.99 -1.65
C ASN A 423 -14.40 -16.50 -1.92
N ASN A 424 -13.52 -16.17 -2.86
CA ASN A 424 -13.29 -14.79 -3.29
C ASN A 424 -14.19 -14.47 -4.50
N THR A 425 -14.55 -13.20 -4.67
CA THR A 425 -15.23 -12.70 -5.87
C THR A 425 -14.31 -11.71 -6.58
N VAL A 426 -13.94 -12.01 -7.82
CA VAL A 426 -13.15 -11.13 -8.68
C VAL A 426 -14.00 -10.78 -9.90
N SER A 427 -14.29 -9.49 -10.07
CA SER A 427 -15.05 -8.94 -11.18
C SER A 427 -14.19 -7.93 -11.93
N HIS A 428 -14.29 -7.90 -13.26
CA HIS A 428 -13.58 -6.94 -14.14
C HIS A 428 -12.05 -6.94 -13.97
N ALA A 429 -11.44 -8.11 -13.76
CA ALA A 429 -9.99 -8.23 -13.84
C ALA A 429 -9.51 -8.42 -15.29
N LEU A 430 -8.26 -8.10 -15.60
CA LEU A 430 -7.60 -8.58 -16.83
C LEU A 430 -7.23 -10.06 -16.70
N THR A 431 -6.90 -10.50 -15.49
CA THR A 431 -6.71 -11.92 -15.12
C THR A 431 -7.14 -12.10 -13.68
N SER A 432 -8.13 -12.95 -13.41
CA SER A 432 -8.66 -13.10 -12.05
C SER A 432 -7.65 -13.75 -11.11
N VAL A 433 -7.02 -14.85 -11.55
CA VAL A 433 -6.03 -15.57 -10.75
C VAL A 433 -4.82 -15.93 -11.60
N MET A 434 -3.64 -15.57 -11.11
CA MET A 434 -2.36 -16.00 -11.65
C MET A 434 -1.64 -16.84 -10.60
N ILE A 435 -1.26 -18.06 -10.98
CA ILE A 435 -0.43 -18.97 -10.18
C ILE A 435 0.80 -19.24 -11.03
N GLN A 436 1.94 -18.80 -10.55
CA GLN A 436 3.18 -18.89 -11.29
C GLN A 436 4.27 -19.50 -10.43
N GLU A 437 5.13 -20.30 -11.06
CA GLU A 437 6.44 -20.58 -10.50
C GLU A 437 7.49 -19.62 -11.06
N ASP A 438 8.26 -18.98 -10.17
CA ASP A 438 9.44 -18.21 -10.53
C ASP A 438 10.73 -19.01 -10.31
N SER A 439 11.89 -18.43 -10.63
CA SER A 439 13.15 -19.17 -10.63
C SER A 439 13.87 -19.21 -9.27
N ARG A 440 13.39 -18.46 -8.27
CA ARG A 440 14.02 -18.40 -6.95
C ARG A 440 13.67 -19.66 -6.16
N SER A 441 14.58 -20.07 -5.29
CA SER A 441 14.41 -21.26 -4.46
C SER A 441 15.24 -21.18 -3.19
N LYS A 442 14.75 -21.84 -2.14
CA LYS A 442 15.40 -22.06 -0.84
C LYS A 442 15.88 -20.77 -0.17
N GLY A 443 15.01 -19.76 -0.10
CA GLY A 443 15.32 -18.51 0.58
C GLY A 443 16.49 -17.74 -0.05
N CYS A 444 16.61 -17.72 -1.38
CA CYS A 444 17.73 -17.07 -2.06
C CYS A 444 17.24 -16.06 -3.09
N ASN A 445 17.52 -14.78 -2.82
CA ASN A 445 17.13 -13.65 -3.68
C ASN A 445 17.95 -13.54 -4.97
N ALA A 446 19.17 -14.06 -4.97
CA ALA A 446 20.02 -14.06 -6.16
C ALA A 446 21.05 -15.18 -6.14
N ARG A 447 21.21 -15.81 -7.30
CA ARG A 447 22.19 -16.87 -7.54
C ARG A 447 23.17 -16.48 -8.64
N ARG A 448 24.38 -17.03 -8.59
CA ARG A 448 25.29 -17.05 -9.73
C ARG A 448 24.81 -18.06 -10.78
N PRO A 449 25.31 -17.98 -12.03
CA PRO A 449 24.97 -18.95 -13.08
C PRO A 449 25.34 -20.41 -12.77
N ASP A 450 26.20 -20.65 -11.78
CA ASP A 450 26.54 -21.99 -11.28
C ASP A 450 25.58 -22.51 -10.20
N GLY A 451 24.50 -21.77 -9.91
CA GLY A 451 23.47 -22.10 -8.91
C GLY A 451 23.82 -21.69 -7.48
N VAL A 452 25.03 -21.18 -7.22
CA VAL A 452 25.44 -20.79 -5.86
C VAL A 452 24.68 -19.55 -5.40
N CYS A 453 24.07 -19.61 -4.22
CA CYS A 453 23.39 -18.46 -3.62
C CYS A 453 24.39 -17.37 -3.23
N VAL A 454 24.12 -16.14 -3.63
CA VAL A 454 24.94 -14.96 -3.31
C VAL A 454 24.19 -13.87 -2.54
N ALA A 455 22.86 -14.01 -2.46
CA ALA A 455 21.99 -13.18 -1.64
C ALA A 455 21.02 -14.09 -0.88
N VAL A 456 21.52 -14.70 0.20
CA VAL A 456 20.70 -15.51 1.11
C VAL A 456 19.71 -14.58 1.82
N GLU A 457 18.43 -14.96 1.81
CA GLU A 457 17.37 -14.40 2.65
C GLU A 457 17.32 -15.24 3.95
N PRO A 458 17.86 -14.73 5.08
CA PRO A 458 18.05 -15.52 6.29
C PRO A 458 16.76 -15.98 6.95
N TRP A 459 15.68 -15.20 6.90
CA TRP A 459 14.41 -15.56 7.54
C TRP A 459 13.83 -16.83 6.91
N SER A 460 13.65 -16.83 5.60
CA SER A 460 13.10 -17.96 4.84
C SER A 460 14.00 -19.18 4.94
N THR A 461 15.32 -18.99 4.88
CA THR A 461 16.29 -20.08 5.03
C THR A 461 16.20 -20.70 6.42
N ASN A 462 16.08 -19.89 7.48
CA ASN A 462 15.98 -20.38 8.86
C ASN A 462 14.65 -21.11 9.13
N HIS A 463 13.59 -20.77 8.39
CA HIS A 463 12.30 -21.45 8.47
C HIS A 463 12.16 -22.61 7.47
N GLY A 464 13.17 -22.84 6.62
CA GLY A 464 13.18 -23.94 5.66
C GLY A 464 12.16 -23.80 4.53
N LEU A 465 11.82 -22.56 4.14
CA LEU A 465 10.89 -22.31 3.04
C LEU A 465 11.50 -22.77 1.71
N SER A 466 10.71 -23.48 0.89
CA SER A 466 11.14 -23.94 -0.43
C SER A 466 11.22 -22.80 -1.43
N TRP A 467 10.30 -21.82 -1.33
CA TRP A 467 9.98 -20.84 -2.36
C TRP A 467 9.49 -21.47 -3.68
N ASP A 468 9.05 -22.73 -3.62
CA ASP A 468 8.42 -23.42 -4.73
C ASP A 468 6.89 -23.28 -4.60
N THR A 469 6.22 -22.92 -5.69
CA THR A 469 4.76 -22.81 -5.74
C THR A 469 4.16 -24.20 -5.72
N THR A 470 3.55 -24.60 -4.61
CA THR A 470 3.04 -25.97 -4.46
C THR A 470 1.80 -26.03 -3.59
N GLY A 471 0.99 -27.08 -3.74
CA GLY A 471 -0.09 -27.36 -2.80
C GLY A 471 -1.27 -26.36 -2.79
N THR A 472 -1.33 -25.44 -3.76
CA THR A 472 -2.37 -24.41 -3.81
C THR A 472 -3.75 -25.03 -4.00
N SER A 473 -4.76 -24.49 -3.31
CA SER A 473 -6.17 -24.83 -3.52
C SER A 473 -6.97 -23.61 -3.98
N VAL A 474 -7.78 -23.77 -5.02
CA VAL A 474 -8.63 -22.72 -5.59
C VAL A 474 -10.07 -23.23 -5.59
N VAL A 475 -10.89 -22.78 -4.65
CA VAL A 475 -12.21 -23.39 -4.40
C VAL A 475 -13.30 -22.35 -4.13
N ASN A 476 -14.51 -22.58 -4.65
CA ASN A 476 -15.69 -21.76 -4.40
C ASN A 476 -15.56 -20.28 -4.78
N ASN A 477 -14.65 -19.88 -5.65
CA ASN A 477 -14.49 -18.48 -6.07
C ASN A 477 -15.48 -18.14 -7.19
N ILE A 478 -15.76 -16.85 -7.37
CA ILE A 478 -16.45 -16.32 -8.54
C ILE A 478 -15.49 -15.42 -9.32
N PHE A 479 -15.33 -15.71 -10.60
CA PHE A 479 -14.59 -14.90 -11.58
C PHE A 479 -15.58 -14.41 -12.62
N SER A 480 -15.67 -13.09 -12.82
CA SER A 480 -16.74 -12.49 -13.62
C SER A 480 -16.22 -11.36 -14.51
N SER A 481 -16.70 -11.32 -15.75
CA SER A 481 -16.62 -10.15 -16.62
C SER A 481 -15.20 -9.62 -16.87
N GLU A 482 -14.24 -10.52 -17.06
CA GLU A 482 -12.85 -10.15 -17.36
C GLU A 482 -12.69 -9.44 -18.71
N GLN A 483 -11.65 -8.61 -18.80
CA GLN A 483 -11.23 -8.00 -20.07
C GLN A 483 -10.50 -9.03 -20.93
N THR A 484 -11.05 -9.37 -22.09
CA THR A 484 -10.44 -10.33 -23.03
C THR A 484 -9.79 -9.63 -24.22
N ILE A 485 -9.45 -8.34 -24.10
CA ILE A 485 -8.78 -7.61 -25.16
C ILE A 485 -7.37 -8.20 -25.33
N PRO A 486 -7.04 -8.77 -26.50
CA PRO A 486 -5.75 -9.40 -26.70
C PRO A 486 -4.63 -8.37 -26.71
N ALA A 487 -3.44 -8.81 -26.33
CA ALA A 487 -2.25 -8.01 -26.55
C ALA A 487 -1.87 -7.94 -28.05
N PRO A 488 -1.19 -6.87 -28.48
CA PRO A 488 -0.66 -6.79 -29.84
C PRO A 488 0.27 -7.95 -30.19
N GLY A 489 -0.09 -8.74 -31.20
CA GLY A 489 0.72 -9.85 -31.71
C GLY A 489 0.57 -11.18 -30.95
N ASP A 490 -0.23 -11.22 -29.88
CA ASP A 490 -0.54 -12.45 -29.14
C ASP A 490 -2.02 -12.45 -28.74
N VAL A 491 -2.83 -13.16 -29.52
CA VAL A 491 -4.29 -13.22 -29.34
C VAL A 491 -4.72 -14.04 -28.12
N TRP A 492 -3.81 -14.80 -27.52
CA TRP A 492 -4.09 -15.65 -26.36
C TRP A 492 -3.66 -15.01 -25.04
N ARG A 493 -2.79 -14.01 -25.11
CA ARG A 493 -2.38 -13.19 -23.96
C ARG A 493 -3.62 -12.50 -23.39
N TYR A 494 -3.98 -12.88 -22.15
CA TYR A 494 -5.18 -12.49 -21.39
C TYR A 494 -6.49 -13.20 -21.76
N SER A 495 -6.44 -14.35 -22.46
CA SER A 495 -7.68 -15.07 -22.78
C SER A 495 -8.25 -15.84 -21.59
N ALA A 496 -7.41 -16.26 -20.63
CA ALA A 496 -7.75 -17.20 -19.58
C ALA A 496 -8.00 -16.50 -18.24
N MET A 497 -9.09 -16.90 -17.56
CA MET A 497 -9.44 -16.35 -16.25
C MET A 497 -8.48 -16.77 -15.14
N ILE A 498 -8.07 -18.04 -15.18
CA ILE A 498 -7.02 -18.57 -14.33
C ILE A 498 -5.83 -18.94 -15.20
N GLN A 499 -4.66 -18.46 -14.81
CA GLN A 499 -3.40 -18.82 -15.44
C GLN A 499 -2.51 -19.58 -14.46
N VAL A 500 -2.09 -20.78 -14.86
CA VAL A 500 -1.15 -21.61 -14.09
C VAL A 500 0.07 -21.91 -14.95
N THR A 501 1.19 -21.23 -14.68
CA THR A 501 2.42 -21.29 -15.50
C THR A 501 3.63 -21.72 -14.70
N GLY A 502 4.27 -22.82 -15.10
CA GLY A 502 5.40 -23.38 -14.38
C GLY A 502 6.74 -22.72 -14.70
N GLY A 503 7.75 -23.15 -13.96
CA GLY A 503 9.07 -22.53 -13.90
C GLY A 503 10.15 -23.54 -13.53
N THR A 504 11.41 -23.10 -13.63
CA THR A 504 12.58 -23.90 -13.26
C THR A 504 13.46 -23.09 -12.34
N ASN A 505 13.92 -23.74 -11.27
CA ASN A 505 14.74 -23.11 -10.25
C ASN A 505 16.16 -22.87 -10.76
N ASP A 506 16.70 -21.68 -10.47
CA ASP A 506 18.04 -21.27 -10.89
C ASP A 506 19.16 -22.10 -10.24
N ASP A 507 18.89 -22.80 -9.13
CA ASP A 507 19.84 -23.73 -8.50
C ASP A 507 19.81 -25.14 -9.11
N GLY A 508 18.95 -25.39 -10.10
CA GLY A 508 18.77 -26.70 -10.73
C GLY A 508 18.14 -27.75 -9.81
N SER A 509 17.54 -27.33 -8.68
CA SER A 509 16.88 -28.26 -7.75
C SER A 509 15.63 -28.93 -8.31
N GLY A 510 15.01 -28.33 -9.31
CA GLY A 510 13.85 -28.89 -9.98
C GLY A 510 13.13 -27.88 -10.87
N SER A 511 12.03 -28.34 -11.43
CA SER A 511 11.04 -27.54 -12.12
C SER A 511 9.68 -27.87 -11.52
N VAL A 512 8.82 -26.87 -11.43
CA VAL A 512 7.50 -26.98 -10.81
C VAL A 512 6.46 -26.50 -11.83
N TYR A 513 5.47 -27.35 -12.11
CA TYR A 513 4.44 -27.11 -13.11
C TYR A 513 3.04 -27.24 -12.49
N ALA A 514 1.99 -27.04 -13.28
CA ALA A 514 0.63 -26.89 -12.78
C ALA A 514 0.14 -28.05 -11.91
N ASN A 515 0.58 -29.28 -12.19
CA ASN A 515 0.17 -30.47 -11.44
C ASN A 515 0.81 -30.56 -10.04
N GLU A 516 1.96 -29.92 -9.84
CA GLU A 516 2.62 -29.77 -8.54
C GLU A 516 2.14 -28.48 -7.82
N MET A 517 1.93 -27.40 -8.59
CA MET A 517 1.52 -26.09 -8.08
C MET A 517 0.14 -26.13 -7.42
N VAL A 518 -0.82 -26.79 -8.07
CA VAL A 518 -2.23 -26.76 -7.67
C VAL A 518 -2.69 -28.16 -7.31
N ARG A 519 -2.98 -28.35 -6.02
CA ARG A 519 -3.45 -29.63 -5.48
C ARG A 519 -4.95 -29.83 -5.71
N LEU A 520 -5.74 -28.76 -5.59
CA LEU A 520 -7.21 -28.81 -5.66
C LEU A 520 -7.75 -27.58 -6.40
N ILE A 521 -8.60 -27.82 -7.39
CA ILE A 521 -9.33 -26.78 -8.10
C ILE A 521 -10.76 -27.29 -8.39
N ASP A 522 -11.76 -26.70 -7.75
CA ASP A 522 -13.15 -27.13 -7.92
C ASP A 522 -14.17 -26.08 -7.44
N ASN A 523 -15.43 -26.25 -7.86
CA ASN A 523 -16.56 -25.44 -7.44
C ASN A 523 -16.40 -23.94 -7.73
N ASN A 524 -15.51 -23.53 -8.63
CA ASN A 524 -15.40 -22.13 -9.01
C ASN A 524 -16.49 -21.76 -10.03
N VAL A 525 -16.75 -20.47 -10.19
CA VAL A 525 -17.69 -19.92 -11.17
C VAL A 525 -16.91 -19.04 -12.14
N TYR A 526 -17.15 -19.25 -13.42
CA TYR A 526 -16.56 -18.51 -14.52
C TYR A 526 -17.72 -17.86 -15.28
N TYR A 527 -17.91 -16.55 -15.12
CA TYR A 527 -18.88 -15.78 -15.90
C TYR A 527 -18.15 -14.99 -16.98
N ARG A 528 -18.32 -15.42 -18.24
CA ARG A 528 -17.52 -14.95 -19.38
C ARG A 528 -18.37 -14.24 -20.41
N PRO A 529 -17.81 -13.27 -21.17
CA PRO A 529 -18.56 -12.63 -22.25
C PRO A 529 -18.98 -13.63 -23.33
N VAL A 530 -20.18 -13.43 -23.91
CA VAL A 530 -20.66 -14.19 -25.07
C VAL A 530 -20.08 -13.62 -26.36
N ASP A 531 -19.48 -14.48 -27.20
CA ASP A 531 -19.16 -14.25 -28.62
C ASP A 531 -18.66 -12.83 -28.97
N THR A 532 -17.52 -12.44 -28.41
CA THR A 532 -16.81 -11.18 -28.76
C THR A 532 -15.96 -11.31 -30.02
N GLY A 533 -15.86 -12.52 -30.61
CA GLY A 533 -14.92 -12.85 -31.68
C GLY A 533 -13.46 -12.92 -31.21
N LEU A 534 -13.21 -12.79 -29.90
CA LEU A 534 -11.90 -12.87 -29.26
C LEU A 534 -11.80 -14.14 -28.40
N PRO A 535 -10.59 -14.71 -28.22
CA PRO A 535 -10.41 -15.83 -27.31
C PRO A 535 -10.80 -15.48 -25.87
N SER A 536 -11.69 -16.29 -25.30
CA SER A 536 -12.03 -16.31 -23.88
C SER A 536 -12.02 -17.76 -23.43
N THR A 537 -11.24 -18.07 -22.40
CA THR A 537 -11.00 -19.42 -21.91
C THR A 537 -11.10 -19.45 -20.38
N THR A 538 -11.29 -20.65 -19.83
CA THR A 538 -11.48 -20.84 -18.40
C THR A 538 -10.15 -20.88 -17.67
N VAL A 539 -9.33 -21.89 -17.98
CA VAL A 539 -8.06 -22.16 -17.31
C VAL A 539 -6.96 -22.41 -18.34
N LEU A 540 -5.85 -21.66 -18.22
CA LEU A 540 -4.57 -22.03 -18.80
C LEU A 540 -3.81 -22.90 -17.80
N TRP A 541 -3.42 -24.09 -18.23
CA TRP A 541 -2.75 -25.08 -17.39
C TRP A 541 -1.49 -25.60 -18.06
N ASN A 542 -0.33 -25.16 -17.56
CA ASN A 542 0.98 -25.57 -18.07
C ASN A 542 1.57 -26.70 -17.22
N TRP A 543 1.63 -27.92 -17.76
CA TRP A 543 2.10 -29.12 -17.04
C TRP A 543 3.54 -29.52 -17.38
N GLY A 544 4.28 -28.71 -18.16
CA GLY A 544 5.67 -29.03 -18.51
C GLY A 544 6.43 -27.89 -19.18
N ALA A 545 7.74 -28.10 -19.39
CA ALA A 545 8.70 -27.08 -19.84
C ALA A 545 8.39 -26.45 -21.21
N ASP A 546 7.78 -27.22 -22.12
CA ASP A 546 7.39 -26.72 -23.44
C ASP A 546 6.03 -26.04 -23.34
N LEU A 547 6.01 -24.76 -22.96
CA LEU A 547 4.78 -23.98 -22.78
C LEU A 547 3.82 -24.08 -23.97
N ALA A 548 4.34 -24.22 -25.20
CA ALA A 548 3.52 -24.29 -26.41
C ALA A 548 2.83 -25.66 -26.60
N ASN A 549 3.49 -26.76 -26.24
CA ASN A 549 2.99 -28.12 -26.47
C ASN A 549 2.55 -28.85 -25.20
N GLN A 550 2.90 -28.34 -24.02
CA GLN A 550 2.62 -28.90 -22.70
C GLN A 550 1.75 -27.96 -21.88
N SER A 551 0.80 -27.32 -22.56
CA SER A 551 -0.23 -26.50 -21.93
C SER A 551 -1.59 -26.76 -22.57
N ILE A 552 -2.64 -26.61 -21.79
CA ILE A 552 -4.01 -26.56 -22.27
C ILE A 552 -4.55 -25.19 -21.91
N ASN A 553 -5.08 -24.49 -22.92
CA ASN A 553 -5.87 -23.29 -22.70
C ASN A 553 -7.33 -23.68 -22.91
N ALA A 554 -8.02 -24.04 -21.82
CA ALA A 554 -9.29 -24.75 -21.89
C ALA A 554 -10.44 -23.82 -22.31
N SER A 555 -11.04 -24.08 -23.47
CA SER A 555 -12.22 -23.35 -23.97
C SER A 555 -13.45 -23.49 -23.07
N SER A 556 -13.55 -24.62 -22.37
CA SER A 556 -14.63 -24.94 -21.44
C SER A 556 -14.12 -25.72 -20.24
N LEU A 557 -14.90 -25.72 -19.16
CA LEU A 557 -14.60 -26.58 -18.00
C LEU A 557 -14.65 -28.08 -18.35
N ALA A 558 -15.46 -28.48 -19.34
CA ALA A 558 -15.50 -29.87 -19.80
C ALA A 558 -14.15 -30.30 -20.41
N ASP A 559 -13.52 -29.41 -21.21
CA ASP A 559 -12.20 -29.66 -21.80
C ASP A 559 -11.11 -29.76 -20.72
N PHE A 560 -11.17 -28.87 -19.73
CA PHE A 560 -10.26 -28.91 -18.57
C PHE A 560 -10.42 -30.20 -17.76
N THR A 561 -11.65 -30.53 -17.39
CA THR A 561 -12.00 -31.72 -16.58
C THR A 561 -11.59 -33.03 -17.27
N ALA A 562 -11.82 -33.13 -18.59
CA ALA A 562 -11.55 -34.34 -19.36
C ALA A 562 -10.08 -34.53 -19.73
N SER A 563 -9.25 -33.48 -19.60
CA SER A 563 -7.85 -33.54 -19.99
C SER A 563 -7.07 -34.57 -19.13
N PRO A 564 -6.34 -35.51 -19.75
CA PRO A 564 -5.49 -36.44 -19.02
C PRO A 564 -4.24 -35.78 -18.41
N HIS A 565 -3.95 -34.52 -18.80
CA HIS A 565 -2.78 -33.77 -18.35
C HIS A 565 -3.03 -32.91 -17.12
N VAL A 566 -4.29 -32.73 -16.73
CA VAL A 566 -4.67 -32.09 -15.47
C VAL A 566 -4.77 -33.19 -14.42
N THR A 567 -3.99 -33.13 -13.34
CA THR A 567 -4.02 -34.16 -12.27
C THR A 567 -4.47 -33.64 -10.92
N ALA A 568 -4.76 -32.33 -10.80
CA ALA A 568 -5.30 -31.75 -9.59
C ALA A 568 -6.61 -32.45 -9.15
N GLU A 569 -6.89 -32.42 -7.85
CA GLU A 569 -8.17 -32.87 -7.31
C GLU A 569 -9.31 -31.97 -7.81
N GLY A 570 -10.52 -32.54 -7.97
CA GLY A 570 -11.72 -31.82 -8.42
C GLY A 570 -11.75 -31.56 -9.93
N LYS A 571 -10.73 -30.90 -10.47
CA LYS A 571 -10.59 -30.49 -11.88
C LYS A 571 -11.81 -29.70 -12.40
N GLU A 572 -12.41 -28.86 -11.56
CA GLU A 572 -13.67 -28.16 -11.88
C GLU A 572 -14.84 -29.08 -12.28
N ALA A 573 -14.86 -30.32 -11.79
CA ALA A 573 -16.00 -31.22 -12.03
C ALA A 573 -17.33 -30.68 -11.48
N SER A 574 -17.28 -29.81 -10.47
CA SER A 574 -18.42 -29.09 -9.91
C SER A 574 -18.43 -27.60 -10.28
N GLY A 575 -17.55 -27.16 -11.20
CA GLY A 575 -17.45 -25.77 -11.64
C GLY A 575 -18.67 -25.31 -12.45
N LEU A 576 -18.89 -23.99 -12.52
CA LEU A 576 -19.93 -23.39 -13.35
C LEU A 576 -19.27 -22.53 -14.43
N ASP A 577 -19.49 -22.89 -15.70
CA ASP A 577 -19.10 -22.10 -16.88
C ASP A 577 -20.34 -21.42 -17.44
N LEU A 578 -20.47 -20.12 -17.15
CA LEU A 578 -21.62 -19.30 -17.49
C LEU A 578 -21.18 -18.23 -18.49
N HIS A 579 -22.11 -17.84 -19.36
CA HIS A 579 -21.85 -16.81 -20.35
C HIS A 579 -22.97 -15.78 -20.38
N GLY A 580 -22.62 -14.51 -20.54
CA GLY A 580 -23.57 -13.43 -20.82
C GLY A 580 -22.87 -12.08 -20.95
N ASP A 581 -23.65 -11.00 -20.89
CA ASP A 581 -23.13 -9.65 -20.71
C ASP A 581 -23.33 -9.19 -19.24
N GLY A 582 -22.75 -8.06 -18.83
CA GLY A 582 -22.95 -7.54 -17.47
C GLY A 582 -24.43 -7.29 -17.13
N ALA A 583 -25.25 -6.89 -18.13
CA ALA A 583 -26.67 -6.57 -17.95
C ALA A 583 -27.55 -7.82 -17.66
N GLY A 584 -27.09 -9.00 -18.06
CA GLY A 584 -27.75 -10.30 -17.87
C GLY A 584 -27.11 -11.21 -16.82
N ASN A 585 -26.16 -10.72 -16.01
CA ASN A 585 -25.42 -11.55 -15.07
C ASN A 585 -26.37 -12.31 -14.11
N PRO A 586 -26.40 -13.67 -14.13
CA PRO A 586 -27.29 -14.47 -13.29
C PRO A 586 -26.81 -14.60 -11.84
N LEU A 587 -25.58 -14.16 -11.55
CA LEU A 587 -24.96 -14.31 -10.24
C LEU A 587 -25.36 -13.19 -9.30
N PHE A 588 -25.22 -11.94 -9.75
CA PHE A 588 -25.24 -10.76 -8.88
C PHE A 588 -26.55 -9.96 -8.94
N VAL A 589 -26.79 -9.14 -7.91
CA VAL A 589 -27.87 -8.14 -7.89
C VAL A 589 -27.68 -7.12 -9.01
N SER A 590 -26.46 -6.59 -9.17
CA SER A 590 -26.09 -5.74 -10.29
C SER A 590 -24.58 -5.78 -10.57
N GLU A 591 -24.20 -6.03 -11.81
CA GLU A 591 -22.83 -5.85 -12.29
C GLU A 591 -22.85 -4.90 -13.49
N PRO A 592 -22.20 -3.73 -13.41
CA PRO A 592 -22.27 -2.75 -14.49
C PRO A 592 -21.53 -3.26 -15.74
N VAL A 593 -22.11 -3.02 -16.92
CA VAL A 593 -21.44 -3.32 -18.21
C VAL A 593 -20.25 -2.39 -18.44
N GLN A 594 -20.34 -1.14 -17.95
CA GLN A 594 -19.23 -0.20 -18.02
C GLN A 594 -18.27 -0.47 -16.86
N THR A 595 -17.06 -0.95 -17.17
CA THR A 595 -16.06 -1.33 -16.16
C THR A 595 -15.78 -0.22 -15.15
N THR A 596 -15.71 1.03 -15.60
CA THR A 596 -15.40 2.18 -14.72
C THR A 596 -16.56 2.62 -13.82
N ALA A 597 -17.73 1.99 -13.90
CA ALA A 597 -18.88 2.28 -13.04
C ALA A 597 -18.84 1.48 -11.73
N TRP A 598 -17.65 1.24 -11.15
CA TRP A 598 -17.42 0.38 -9.98
C TRP A 598 -18.38 0.67 -8.81
N GLY A 599 -18.62 1.95 -8.51
CA GLY A 599 -19.48 2.39 -7.40
C GLY A 599 -20.98 2.09 -7.59
N THR A 600 -21.39 1.58 -8.75
CA THR A 600 -22.77 1.14 -9.02
C THR A 600 -22.94 -0.38 -8.95
N ALA A 601 -21.84 -1.13 -8.79
CA ALA A 601 -21.90 -2.58 -8.68
C ALA A 601 -22.47 -3.01 -7.32
N ASP A 602 -23.36 -3.99 -7.36
CA ASP A 602 -23.84 -4.73 -6.21
C ASP A 602 -23.57 -6.22 -6.46
N LEU A 603 -22.38 -6.66 -6.02
CA LEU A 603 -21.84 -7.99 -6.23
C LEU A 603 -22.33 -9.02 -5.19
N HIS A 604 -23.37 -8.70 -4.43
CA HIS A 604 -24.12 -9.72 -3.68
C HIS A 604 -24.77 -10.70 -4.65
N LEU A 605 -24.86 -11.97 -4.24
CA LEU A 605 -25.65 -12.93 -4.98
C LEU A 605 -27.13 -12.53 -4.98
N LYS A 606 -27.77 -12.53 -6.14
CA LYS A 606 -29.22 -12.31 -6.21
C LYS A 606 -30.01 -13.58 -5.87
N ASP A 607 -31.28 -13.39 -5.56
CA ASP A 607 -32.22 -14.50 -5.37
C ASP A 607 -32.23 -15.44 -6.59
N GLY A 608 -32.05 -16.74 -6.32
CA GLY A 608 -31.99 -17.77 -7.35
C GLY A 608 -30.67 -17.83 -8.13
N SER A 609 -29.63 -17.13 -7.67
CA SER A 609 -28.29 -17.25 -8.23
C SER A 609 -27.83 -18.72 -8.24
N PRO A 610 -27.22 -19.21 -9.34
CA PRO A 610 -26.70 -20.58 -9.39
C PRO A 610 -25.48 -20.79 -8.45
N ALA A 611 -24.91 -19.71 -7.93
CA ALA A 611 -23.83 -19.75 -6.94
C ALA A 611 -24.33 -19.92 -5.49
N SER A 612 -25.64 -19.75 -5.23
CA SER A 612 -26.20 -19.82 -3.88
C SER A 612 -26.34 -21.27 -3.39
N GLY A 613 -25.68 -21.60 -2.28
CA GLY A 613 -25.70 -22.90 -1.62
C GLY A 613 -25.07 -24.05 -2.41
N THR A 614 -24.37 -23.77 -3.51
CA THR A 614 -23.79 -24.77 -4.41
C THR A 614 -22.26 -24.92 -4.27
N GLY A 615 -21.67 -24.23 -3.30
CA GLY A 615 -20.26 -24.31 -2.95
C GLY A 615 -19.94 -25.56 -2.13
N ARG A 616 -18.67 -25.96 -2.19
CA ARG A 616 -18.10 -27.02 -1.36
C ARG A 616 -18.09 -26.57 0.10
N PRO A 617 -18.35 -27.48 1.06
CA PRO A 617 -18.20 -27.15 2.48
C PRO A 617 -16.82 -26.64 2.85
N LEU A 618 -16.78 -25.60 3.69
CA LEU A 618 -15.52 -25.04 4.17
C LEU A 618 -14.78 -26.05 5.06
N PRO A 619 -13.46 -26.26 4.86
CA PRO A 619 -12.63 -26.96 5.82
C PRO A 619 -12.52 -26.12 7.11
N GLN A 620 -12.19 -26.78 8.22
CA GLN A 620 -12.25 -26.18 9.55
C GLN A 620 -11.40 -24.91 9.69
N ASP A 621 -10.20 -24.94 9.13
CA ASP A 621 -9.27 -23.82 9.14
C ASP A 621 -9.79 -22.62 8.34
N VAL A 622 -10.28 -22.82 7.12
CA VAL A 622 -10.88 -21.72 6.32
C VAL A 622 -12.16 -21.19 6.97
N ALA A 623 -13.01 -22.07 7.51
CA ALA A 623 -14.24 -21.68 8.18
C ALA A 623 -13.96 -20.79 9.42
N GLN A 624 -12.94 -21.14 10.21
CA GLN A 624 -12.50 -20.34 11.35
C GLN A 624 -12.01 -18.96 10.93
N VAL A 625 -11.23 -18.89 9.83
CA VAL A 625 -10.69 -17.63 9.29
C VAL A 625 -11.80 -16.68 8.82
N VAL A 626 -12.83 -17.22 8.17
CA VAL A 626 -13.99 -16.45 7.65
C VAL A 626 -15.02 -16.14 8.77
N GLY A 627 -15.00 -16.88 9.88
CA GLY A 627 -15.95 -16.71 10.98
C GLY A 627 -17.28 -17.47 10.78
N LEU A 628 -17.25 -18.61 10.08
CA LEU A 628 -18.41 -19.43 9.74
C LEU A 628 -18.27 -20.87 10.27
N PRO A 629 -19.38 -21.62 10.44
CA PRO A 629 -19.30 -23.04 10.76
C PRO A 629 -18.73 -23.84 9.58
N ALA A 630 -17.88 -24.82 9.89
CA ALA A 630 -17.35 -25.75 8.90
C ALA A 630 -18.35 -26.85 8.52
N GLY A 631 -18.11 -27.52 7.40
CA GLY A 631 -18.79 -28.78 7.06
C GLY A 631 -20.19 -28.66 6.45
N THR A 632 -20.74 -27.46 6.29
CA THR A 632 -21.96 -27.19 5.51
C THR A 632 -21.61 -26.58 4.16
N ALA A 633 -22.37 -26.93 3.12
CA ALA A 633 -22.29 -26.24 1.83
C ALA A 633 -22.55 -24.74 2.04
N VAL A 634 -21.84 -23.93 1.28
CA VAL A 634 -21.87 -22.47 1.35
C VAL A 634 -22.17 -21.90 -0.04
N ASP A 635 -22.40 -20.59 -0.10
CA ASP A 635 -22.41 -19.89 -1.38
C ASP A 635 -21.00 -19.93 -2.02
N ARG A 636 -20.94 -19.77 -3.33
CA ARG A 636 -19.68 -19.47 -4.03
C ARG A 636 -19.47 -17.95 -4.02
N GLY A 637 -18.21 -17.53 -4.07
CA GLY A 637 -17.82 -16.14 -3.92
C GLY A 637 -17.78 -15.72 -2.45
N VAL A 638 -17.73 -14.40 -2.25
CA VAL A 638 -17.64 -13.75 -0.94
C VAL A 638 -18.75 -14.21 -0.01
N LEU A 639 -18.39 -14.58 1.22
CA LEU A 639 -19.30 -15.05 2.27
C LEU A 639 -19.47 -14.05 3.42
N SER A 640 -18.43 -13.27 3.67
CA SER A 640 -18.33 -12.26 4.73
C SER A 640 -17.40 -11.14 4.25
N ASN A 641 -17.95 -9.94 4.10
CA ASN A 641 -17.19 -8.74 3.79
C ASN A 641 -17.92 -7.54 4.41
N GLU A 642 -17.21 -6.70 5.16
CA GLU A 642 -17.86 -5.55 5.81
C GLU A 642 -18.22 -4.43 4.84
N ALA A 643 -17.58 -4.37 3.67
CA ALA A 643 -17.98 -3.44 2.60
C ALA A 643 -19.41 -3.70 2.08
N TRP A 644 -19.99 -4.85 2.41
CA TRP A 644 -21.35 -5.25 2.09
C TRP A 644 -22.38 -4.92 3.18
N GLN A 645 -21.93 -4.51 4.37
CA GLN A 645 -22.82 -3.95 5.37
C GLN A 645 -23.23 -2.53 4.94
N PRO A 646 -24.46 -2.07 5.22
CA PRO A 646 -24.80 -0.67 5.03
C PRO A 646 -23.78 0.15 5.80
N ALA A 647 -23.10 1.09 5.13
CA ALA A 647 -22.04 1.88 5.75
C ALA A 647 -22.48 2.31 7.15
N ALA A 648 -21.78 1.83 8.19
CA ALA A 648 -21.88 2.44 9.48
C ALA A 648 -21.58 3.93 9.24
N GLN A 649 -22.49 4.80 9.68
CA GLN A 649 -22.29 6.25 9.54
C GLN A 649 -20.86 6.55 9.99
N PRO A 650 -20.01 7.11 9.12
CA PRO A 650 -18.72 7.62 9.57
C PRO A 650 -19.01 8.51 10.78
N ALA A 651 -18.19 8.43 11.81
CA ALA A 651 -18.17 9.53 12.77
C ALA A 651 -18.04 10.82 11.92
N PRO A 652 -19.02 11.74 12.01
CA PRO A 652 -19.08 12.85 11.07
C PRO A 652 -17.74 13.58 11.12
N ALA A 653 -17.13 13.77 9.95
CA ALA A 653 -16.03 14.71 9.83
C ALA A 653 -16.46 16.01 10.53
N PRO A 654 -15.65 16.57 11.45
CA PRO A 654 -16.04 17.74 12.20
C PRO A 654 -16.46 18.83 11.22
N GLN A 655 -17.75 19.15 11.22
CA GLN A 655 -18.22 20.27 10.43
C GLN A 655 -17.56 21.54 11.00
N PRO A 656 -17.09 22.46 10.15
CA PRO A 656 -16.59 23.75 10.64
C PRO A 656 -17.70 24.38 11.46
N THR A 657 -17.43 24.57 12.74
CA THR A 657 -18.34 25.29 13.62
C THR A 657 -18.39 26.72 13.08
N PRO A 658 -19.55 27.28 12.70
CA PRO A 658 -19.63 28.67 12.30
C PRO A 658 -19.12 29.52 13.47
N GLU A 659 -18.15 30.40 13.20
CA GLU A 659 -17.69 31.41 14.14
C GLU A 659 -18.89 32.03 14.90
N PRO A 660 -18.78 32.24 16.22
CA PRO A 660 -19.79 33.00 16.95
C PRO A 660 -19.90 34.39 16.30
N GLN A 661 -21.00 34.63 15.60
CA GLN A 661 -21.33 35.96 15.08
C GLN A 661 -21.35 36.93 16.25
N ALA A 662 -20.41 37.87 16.25
CA ALA A 662 -20.37 38.98 17.18
C ALA A 662 -21.71 39.72 17.15
N GLN A 663 -22.37 39.82 18.30
CA GLN A 663 -23.57 40.62 18.47
C GLN A 663 -23.25 42.10 18.11
N PRO A 664 -24.01 42.72 17.19
CA PRO A 664 -23.84 44.13 16.92
C PRO A 664 -24.56 44.97 17.98
N THR A 665 -23.81 45.77 18.72
CA THR A 665 -24.35 46.87 19.52
C THR A 665 -24.97 47.94 18.61
N SER A 666 -26.26 48.20 18.82
CA SER A 666 -27.09 49.16 18.09
C SER A 666 -26.75 50.63 18.35
N GLN A 667 -26.79 51.48 17.32
CA GLN A 667 -27.49 52.79 17.33
C GLN A 667 -27.55 53.47 15.93
N GLN A 668 -28.75 53.42 15.29
CA GLN A 668 -29.45 54.40 14.41
C GLN A 668 -28.83 55.01 13.12
N PRO A 669 -29.64 55.59 12.18
CA PRO A 669 -30.98 55.24 11.68
C PRO A 669 -31.06 55.10 10.13
N ALA A 670 -32.16 54.54 9.62
CA ALA A 670 -32.38 54.16 8.22
C ALA A 670 -32.60 55.31 7.21
N PRO A 671 -32.26 55.10 5.92
CA PRO A 671 -32.96 55.69 4.78
C PRO A 671 -33.64 54.65 3.86
N ALA A 672 -34.64 55.14 3.12
CA ALA A 672 -35.75 54.48 2.44
C ALA A 672 -35.40 53.73 1.11
N PRO A 673 -36.33 52.92 0.54
CA PRO A 673 -36.03 51.95 -0.52
C PRO A 673 -36.10 52.57 -1.92
N VAL A 674 -35.22 52.12 -2.83
CA VAL A 674 -35.27 52.46 -4.26
C VAL A 674 -35.13 51.21 -5.15
N VAL A 675 -36.28 50.88 -5.73
CA VAL A 675 -36.63 50.28 -7.04
C VAL A 675 -35.50 49.88 -8.01
N THR A 676 -35.57 48.62 -8.48
CA THR A 676 -34.88 48.05 -9.66
C THR A 676 -35.54 48.46 -10.99
N PRO A 677 -34.76 48.50 -12.08
CA PRO A 677 -35.27 48.15 -13.40
C PRO A 677 -34.45 47.06 -14.12
N ALA A 678 -35.15 46.37 -15.02
CA ALA A 678 -34.74 45.19 -15.75
C ALA A 678 -34.07 45.48 -17.11
N ALA A 679 -33.36 44.44 -17.59
CA ALA A 679 -33.17 43.97 -18.97
C ALA A 679 -32.42 44.81 -20.02
N ALA A 680 -31.44 44.18 -20.68
CA ALA A 680 -31.28 44.18 -22.15
C ALA A 680 -30.24 43.11 -22.61
N GLN A 681 -30.68 42.16 -23.45
CA GLN A 681 -29.88 41.51 -24.52
C GLN A 681 -29.82 42.48 -25.72
N PRO A 682 -28.82 42.45 -26.64
CA PRO A 682 -28.67 41.43 -27.72
C PRO A 682 -27.17 41.22 -28.13
N ALA A 683 -26.68 40.54 -29.17
CA ALA A 683 -27.21 39.99 -30.41
C ALA A 683 -26.23 38.92 -30.97
N VAL A 684 -26.77 38.00 -31.77
CA VAL A 684 -26.07 37.04 -32.64
C VAL A 684 -25.55 37.75 -33.91
N LEU A 685 -24.33 37.45 -34.37
CA LEU A 685 -23.95 37.58 -35.78
C LEU A 685 -22.97 36.46 -36.23
N SER A 686 -23.27 35.98 -37.42
CA SER A 686 -22.74 34.88 -38.24
C SER A 686 -21.38 35.15 -38.90
N GLY A 687 -20.63 34.09 -39.27
CA GLY A 687 -19.69 34.18 -40.41
C GLY A 687 -18.61 33.10 -40.55
N SER A 688 -18.86 32.14 -41.44
CA SER A 688 -17.93 31.48 -42.41
C SER A 688 -16.69 30.66 -41.97
N THR A 689 -16.72 29.38 -42.34
CA THR A 689 -15.57 28.48 -42.65
C THR A 689 -14.78 28.92 -43.89
N PRO A 690 -13.50 28.49 -44.01
CA PRO A 690 -13.21 27.47 -45.03
C PRO A 690 -12.20 26.38 -44.61
N THR A 691 -12.37 25.21 -45.24
CA THR A 691 -11.51 24.02 -45.30
C THR A 691 -10.14 24.26 -45.93
N ALA A 692 -9.11 23.55 -45.43
CA ALA A 692 -7.98 23.08 -46.25
C ALA A 692 -7.38 21.78 -45.65
N ALA A 693 -7.31 20.74 -46.47
CA ALA A 693 -6.59 19.49 -46.22
C ALA A 693 -5.24 19.54 -46.93
N VAL A 694 -4.15 19.05 -46.30
CA VAL A 694 -2.95 18.60 -47.01
C VAL A 694 -2.31 17.37 -46.32
N ALA A 695 -2.38 16.26 -47.07
CA ALA A 695 -1.54 15.06 -47.16
C ALA A 695 -0.41 14.80 -46.14
N GLN A 696 -0.47 13.61 -45.52
CA GLN A 696 0.70 12.87 -45.05
C GLN A 696 1.10 11.83 -46.11
N ALA A 697 2.39 11.82 -46.48
CA ALA A 697 3.03 10.79 -47.28
C ALA A 697 3.72 9.74 -46.37
N PRO A 698 3.91 8.49 -46.83
CA PRO A 698 4.07 7.33 -45.96
C PRO A 698 5.53 7.13 -45.54
N VAL A 699 5.78 6.89 -44.25
CA VAL A 699 7.06 6.38 -43.77
C VAL A 699 6.91 4.87 -43.57
N GLN A 700 7.75 4.12 -44.29
CA GLN A 700 7.81 2.67 -44.29
C GLN A 700 8.16 2.12 -42.89
N ALA A 701 7.40 1.11 -42.47
CA ALA A 701 7.65 0.34 -41.26
C ALA A 701 8.95 -0.49 -41.38
N PRO A 702 9.86 -0.46 -40.37
CA PRO A 702 10.85 -1.51 -40.20
C PRO A 702 10.16 -2.78 -39.65
N ARG A 703 10.46 -3.88 -40.31
CA ARG A 703 10.00 -5.24 -39.98
C ARG A 703 10.52 -5.70 -38.62
N GLY A 704 9.62 -6.38 -37.89
CA GLY A 704 9.90 -7.57 -37.09
C GLY A 704 10.94 -7.44 -35.98
N ARG A 705 10.47 -7.09 -34.77
CA ARG A 705 11.08 -7.55 -33.52
C ARG A 705 10.00 -8.24 -32.71
N THR A 706 10.18 -9.54 -32.48
CA THR A 706 9.47 -10.32 -31.47
C THR A 706 9.78 -9.72 -30.10
N PRO A 707 8.77 -9.33 -29.30
CA PRO A 707 9.00 -8.97 -27.91
C PRO A 707 9.17 -10.26 -27.09
N VAL A 708 10.36 -10.43 -26.56
CA VAL A 708 10.65 -11.38 -25.48
C VAL A 708 9.98 -10.83 -24.24
N TRP A 709 9.02 -11.58 -23.69
CA TRP A 709 8.53 -11.38 -22.34
C TRP A 709 9.71 -11.48 -21.38
N ILE A 710 9.91 -10.46 -20.57
CA ILE A 710 11.01 -10.39 -19.60
C ILE A 710 10.76 -11.51 -18.58
N PRO A 711 11.52 -12.63 -18.56
CA PRO A 711 11.69 -13.34 -17.31
C PRO A 711 12.44 -12.37 -16.38
N VAL A 712 12.30 -12.50 -15.07
CA VAL A 712 13.20 -11.84 -14.12
C VAL A 712 14.63 -12.34 -14.41
N ALA A 713 15.29 -11.71 -15.38
CA ALA A 713 16.63 -12.02 -15.79
C ALA A 713 17.53 -11.13 -14.94
N VAL A 714 18.09 -11.72 -13.89
CA VAL A 714 19.16 -11.11 -13.09
C VAL A 714 20.33 -10.84 -14.03
N GLY A 715 20.45 -9.57 -14.45
CA GLY A 715 21.58 -9.10 -15.22
C GLY A 715 22.87 -9.24 -14.40
N LEU A 716 23.77 -10.10 -14.88
CA LEU A 716 25.10 -10.34 -14.35
C LEU A 716 25.92 -9.04 -14.25
N GLY A 717 25.95 -8.48 -13.05
CA GLY A 717 27.03 -7.64 -12.53
C GLY A 717 27.33 -8.13 -11.11
N LEU A 718 28.60 -8.29 -10.75
CA LEU A 718 29.02 -8.73 -9.41
C LEU A 718 28.37 -7.86 -8.31
N ALA A 719 27.24 -8.29 -7.77
CA ALA A 719 26.53 -7.65 -6.66
C ALA A 719 26.21 -8.74 -5.62
N ALA A 720 27.21 -9.04 -4.78
CA ALA A 720 27.10 -9.97 -3.66
C ALA A 720 27.13 -9.17 -2.35
N LEU A 721 26.36 -9.63 -1.35
CA LEU A 721 25.99 -8.99 -0.06
C LEU A 721 24.82 -8.02 -0.15
N VAL A 722 23.61 -8.56 -0.29
CA VAL A 722 22.40 -7.75 -0.59
C VAL A 722 21.29 -7.86 0.47
N VAL A 723 21.34 -8.80 1.42
CA VAL A 723 20.22 -9.00 2.39
C VAL A 723 20.62 -8.76 3.87
N THR A 724 21.90 -8.55 4.17
CA THR A 724 22.38 -8.29 5.55
C THR A 724 22.06 -6.88 6.10
N GLY A 725 21.44 -6.00 5.32
CA GLY A 725 21.07 -4.63 5.76
C GLY A 725 19.97 -4.61 6.83
N LEU A 726 19.11 -5.63 6.89
CA LEU A 726 18.12 -5.81 7.96
C LEU A 726 18.74 -6.33 9.27
N LEU A 727 19.96 -6.90 9.23
CA LEU A 727 20.59 -7.56 10.39
C LEU A 727 21.59 -6.68 11.18
N LEU A 728 21.89 -5.46 10.74
CA LEU A 728 22.87 -4.59 11.40
C LEU A 728 22.28 -3.47 12.27
N GLY A 729 20.96 -3.39 12.44
CA GLY A 729 20.33 -2.56 13.48
C GLY A 729 20.46 -3.12 14.91
N ARG A 730 20.93 -4.37 15.06
CA ARG A 730 20.97 -5.07 16.36
C ARG A 730 21.98 -4.54 17.39
N PRO A 731 23.11 -3.85 17.10
CA PRO A 731 23.95 -3.32 18.17
C PRO A 731 23.58 -1.89 18.60
N LEU A 732 22.78 -1.13 17.83
CA LEU A 732 22.47 0.26 18.20
C LEU A 732 21.22 0.39 19.09
N LEU A 733 20.17 -0.40 18.84
CA LEU A 733 18.96 -0.38 19.69
C LEU A 733 19.12 -1.14 21.01
N ALA A 734 20.07 -2.08 21.10
CA ALA A 734 20.44 -2.71 22.38
C ALA A 734 21.09 -1.72 23.36
N ARG A 735 21.65 -0.59 22.88
CA ARG A 735 22.17 0.50 23.74
C ARG A 735 21.09 1.46 24.27
N LEU A 736 19.85 1.36 23.78
CA LEU A 736 18.72 2.18 24.23
C LEU A 736 17.93 1.54 25.40
N ARG A 737 18.21 0.28 25.77
CA ARG A 737 17.80 -0.29 27.06
C ARG A 737 18.84 0.10 28.11
N GLY A 738 18.59 1.21 28.79
CA GLY A 738 19.53 1.90 29.68
C GLY A 738 20.25 1.00 30.69
N THR A 739 21.57 1.19 30.78
CA THR A 739 22.34 0.92 32.00
C THR A 739 23.05 2.20 32.41
N ALA A 740 22.74 2.68 33.60
CA ALA A 740 23.35 3.85 34.21
C ALA A 740 24.87 3.67 34.36
N PRO A 741 25.70 4.70 34.14
CA PRO A 741 27.13 4.62 34.41
C PRO A 741 27.35 4.71 35.93
N GLY A 742 27.67 3.58 36.55
CA GLY A 742 28.28 3.54 37.88
C GLY A 742 29.71 4.08 37.81
N GLY A 743 30.05 4.96 38.76
CA GLY A 743 31.32 5.70 38.86
C GLY A 743 32.59 4.87 39.14
N PRO A 744 33.72 5.56 39.37
CA PRO A 744 35.04 5.10 38.95
C PRO A 744 35.81 4.32 40.03
N ALA A 745 36.60 3.34 39.59
CA ALA A 745 37.88 2.93 40.18
C ALA A 745 38.67 2.11 39.15
#